data_AF-A0A3M7R1U4-F1
#
_entry.id   AF-A0A3M7R1U4-F1
#
_cell.length_a   1.000
_cell.length_b   1.000
_cell.length_c   1.000
_cell.angle_alpha   90.00
_cell.angle_beta   90.00
_cell.angle_gamma   90.00
#
_symmetry.space_group_name_H-M   'P 1'
#
loop_
_entity.id
_entity.type
_entity.pdbx_description
1 polymer ?
#
loop_
_entity_poly.entity_id
_entity_poly.type
_entity_poly.pdbx_seq_one_letter_code
_entity_poly.pdbx_strand_id
1 'polypeptide(L)'
;MYSEHKDPDNMDENMFLFRHLIGYRIEVNGIRQRSVAPHENFCILTKCKPQTTYNIVVIAQTCLIPSFERSNEINEDEIDVSDIDESFSDPLQVTTFADNGDTYLISLRGKFEKIMETNEPNSIGRIRLDWEIPKVSNIGQLNINWLSVEESLSRRKSFDPSLAHCFIPVTKSKCIYELSLDVVSDSSKILFTTDRLFLEIPGSPDPPFIWLKEKKENSIAVHWSEPRVYQSNQVDGYQLYLNDTKIGGKIDKQVQIANIPLKMNRIYKVNIQALSATDDYEPSEMSNSLHISTSLSKSTQQVESVSMHQKEIFVGSNQKDELRKHYEGENNSQYLEPKSCIPVKITKMSQDYIDIDWSSYVKDSNSINEYKIQWHCLNSNQYNEHRCPPNVTSYRIKRLGSGMLYCIKVFAIKDTNTLVKRSKNIILQMNAAPDKPNIKLRACNHKYITIEWKPPMTYGESQVVAYKLYVNGRVEAVLSSDQTTFTWTRGSACEDYVFQIQALSTDESLASPLSDPLRVTLPGVKVPKLQSIENENNLLRITWDEPVISGGAKISYFRVISENEQSGRVQIQGPFDESIRECEFSNLDVGRHKIHLEITIHGSLESVCSNPIYVDIGQKPEAPNLQIQVLGLAERKKLDKIASNLINKRDRLLRIVTFSKGEKTNLPKSMANLRHLEEALNDCLKLLANYTGFIVANLAWSCYQPNQTVRLLGFRIYVNGKQYGSDLNASARSVRIKLSLEKPVHSIFITAFTDRKKMESQNSNVVELISENFFPFSFFCMNGAHFKNRSWPEKGCCAYQDSLSIERDIISSSKEIINFGKLRERQETFKCEVLDLRSLKNTYMESKSRTGRITMVLFWTKWCLPSIKILNFFVMYSRQYSNKLEFIACHCGNEDPKELYELIKKAGYLNESVTFVNDIQYNSSLENVRKSSVDQYDLKGVPTLMMLNKHGQMIWKGRYCVCNYRNFENFMNHTFSELNETNCTNVSCELCSSDSSIDPELFELRSEQKSLTQYLESYIKPTPDVWNGLETHRRSAPKLPRITTRQLISVPTSASLRDCRQKSDRVILSKKHLFSTYSINHKTRASSSDGYCYRKGRIQI
;
A
#
# COMPACT_ATOMS: atom_id res chain seq x y z
N MET A 1 -14.15 33.92 -18.29
CA MET A 1 -14.19 35.31 -18.80
C MET A 1 -12.92 36.06 -18.38
N TYR A 2 -12.75 37.29 -18.84
CA TYR A 2 -11.47 38.00 -18.93
C TYR A 2 -10.84 38.47 -17.60
N SER A 3 -9.51 38.58 -17.62
CA SER A 3 -8.81 39.71 -16.99
C SER A 3 -7.69 40.19 -17.94
N GLU A 4 -8.08 40.92 -19.00
CA GLU A 4 -7.13 41.85 -19.61
C GLU A 4 -6.84 42.97 -18.59
N HIS A 5 -5.57 43.36 -18.45
CA HIS A 5 -5.22 44.76 -18.24
C HIS A 5 -3.77 45.02 -18.69
N LYS A 6 -3.54 46.22 -19.22
CA LYS A 6 -2.23 46.74 -19.62
C LYS A 6 -1.63 47.59 -18.51
N ASP A 7 -0.30 47.59 -18.41
CA ASP A 7 0.48 48.72 -17.90
C ASP A 7 0.88 49.68 -19.05
N PRO A 8 1.13 50.98 -18.80
CA PRO A 8 0.25 51.97 -19.41
C PRO A 8 0.94 53.23 -19.99
N ASP A 9 2.10 53.11 -20.64
CA ASP A 9 2.74 54.22 -21.39
C ASP A 9 2.64 54.00 -22.92
N ASN A 10 2.12 55.01 -23.62
CA ASN A 10 1.74 54.97 -25.05
C ASN A 10 0.96 53.71 -25.47
N MET A 11 -0.27 53.60 -24.94
CA MET A 11 -1.33 53.07 -25.78
C MET A 11 -1.67 54.10 -26.87
N ASP A 12 -1.49 53.72 -28.13
CA ASP A 12 -2.57 53.94 -29.08
C ASP A 12 -3.36 52.62 -29.16
N GLU A 13 -4.68 52.74 -28.97
CA GLU A 13 -5.73 51.83 -29.45
C GLU A 13 -5.38 50.32 -29.55
N ASN A 14 -5.20 49.64 -28.41
CA ASN A 14 -5.89 48.33 -28.31
C ASN A 14 -7.29 48.67 -27.79
N MET A 15 -8.31 48.41 -28.60
CA MET A 15 -9.71 48.59 -28.21
C MET A 15 -10.11 47.49 -27.24
N PHE A 16 -10.06 47.79 -25.93
CA PHE A 16 -10.62 46.92 -24.90
C PHE A 16 -12.14 46.88 -25.05
N LEU A 17 -12.68 45.70 -25.40
CA LEU A 17 -14.11 45.46 -25.56
C LEU A 17 -14.75 45.24 -24.19
N PHE A 18 -15.03 46.33 -23.48
CA PHE A 18 -15.74 46.31 -22.20
C PHE A 18 -17.16 45.77 -22.40
N ARG A 19 -17.39 44.52 -21.96
CA ARG A 19 -18.71 43.89 -21.94
C ARG A 19 -19.36 44.03 -20.57
N HIS A 20 -20.56 44.60 -20.52
CA HIS A 20 -21.38 44.73 -19.33
C HIS A 20 -22.20 43.45 -19.08
N LEU A 21 -22.28 43.00 -17.82
CA LEU A 21 -23.10 41.87 -17.42
C LEU A 21 -24.59 42.25 -17.41
N ILE A 22 -25.37 41.64 -18.31
CA ILE A 22 -26.82 41.84 -18.42
C ILE A 22 -27.54 41.01 -17.34
N GLY A 23 -27.00 39.83 -17.04
CA GLY A 23 -27.52 38.89 -16.06
C GLY A 23 -27.07 37.46 -16.35
N TYR A 24 -27.75 36.51 -15.72
CA TYR A 24 -27.50 35.08 -15.89
C TYR A 24 -28.73 34.37 -16.43
N ARG A 25 -28.57 33.46 -17.40
CA ARG A 25 -29.60 32.48 -17.79
C ARG A 25 -29.34 31.16 -17.07
N ILE A 26 -30.38 30.56 -16.51
CA ILE A 26 -30.33 29.21 -15.94
C ILE A 26 -31.03 28.25 -16.90
N GLU A 27 -30.27 27.26 -17.37
CA GLU A 27 -30.76 26.13 -18.13
C GLU A 27 -30.75 24.88 -17.27
N VAL A 28 -31.79 24.06 -17.40
CA VAL A 28 -31.92 22.78 -16.70
C VAL A 28 -32.29 21.71 -17.73
N ASN A 29 -31.46 20.67 -17.83
CA ASN A 29 -31.54 19.63 -18.87
C ASN A 29 -31.58 20.21 -20.30
N GLY A 30 -30.84 21.30 -20.55
CA GLY A 30 -30.79 21.99 -21.85
C GLY A 30 -32.02 22.85 -22.17
N ILE A 31 -32.89 23.12 -21.18
CA ILE A 31 -34.09 23.94 -21.34
C ILE A 31 -33.95 25.20 -20.46
N ARG A 32 -34.04 26.39 -21.06
CA ARG A 32 -34.11 27.68 -20.36
C ARG A 32 -35.25 27.66 -19.33
N GLN A 33 -34.91 27.79 -18.05
CA GLN A 33 -35.89 27.90 -16.97
C GLN A 33 -36.14 29.35 -16.56
N ARG A 34 -35.08 30.16 -16.43
CA ARG A 34 -35.19 31.54 -15.93
C ARG A 34 -34.01 32.39 -16.40
N SER A 35 -34.21 33.71 -16.44
CA SER A 35 -33.12 34.68 -16.36
C SER A 35 -33.12 35.31 -14.96
N VAL A 36 -31.92 35.65 -14.48
CA VAL A 36 -31.58 36.05 -13.11
C VAL A 36 -30.75 37.34 -13.20
N ALA A 37 -31.03 38.32 -12.35
CA ALA A 37 -30.39 39.63 -12.44
C ALA A 37 -28.88 39.57 -12.05
N PRO A 38 -28.03 40.52 -12.49
CA PRO A 38 -26.61 40.57 -12.14
C PRO A 38 -26.29 40.58 -10.64
N HIS A 39 -27.28 40.93 -9.81
CA HIS A 39 -27.17 41.06 -8.35
C HIS A 39 -27.95 39.96 -7.57
N GLU A 40 -28.58 38.99 -8.25
CA GLU A 40 -29.28 37.87 -7.61
C GLU A 40 -28.30 36.69 -7.38
N ASN A 41 -27.72 36.62 -6.19
CA ASN A 41 -26.69 35.62 -5.85
C ASN A 41 -27.23 34.19 -5.59
N PHE A 42 -28.52 33.94 -5.76
CA PHE A 42 -29.14 32.62 -5.58
C PHE A 42 -30.41 32.47 -6.42
N CYS A 43 -30.78 31.23 -6.76
CA CYS A 43 -32.06 30.92 -7.42
C CYS A 43 -32.64 29.61 -6.86
N ILE A 44 -33.96 29.56 -6.68
CA ILE A 44 -34.68 28.39 -6.17
C ILE A 44 -35.40 27.72 -7.35
N LEU A 45 -34.95 26.52 -7.73
CA LEU A 45 -35.71 25.65 -8.63
C LEU A 45 -36.88 25.02 -7.86
N THR A 46 -38.07 25.02 -8.46
CA THR A 46 -39.29 24.48 -7.86
C THR A 46 -39.92 23.42 -8.77
N LYS A 47 -40.79 22.56 -8.21
CA LYS A 47 -41.49 21.47 -8.93
C LYS A 47 -40.57 20.39 -9.52
N CYS A 48 -39.36 20.22 -8.98
CA CYS A 48 -38.48 19.10 -9.31
C CYS A 48 -39.18 17.77 -8.95
N LYS A 49 -39.27 16.85 -9.91
CA LYS A 49 -39.75 15.48 -9.70
C LYS A 49 -38.75 14.70 -8.84
N PRO A 50 -39.19 13.74 -8.00
CA PRO A 50 -38.30 12.82 -7.29
C PRO A 50 -37.57 11.85 -8.25
N GLN A 51 -36.53 11.18 -7.76
CA GLN A 51 -35.68 10.21 -8.48
C GLN A 51 -35.16 10.70 -9.85
N THR A 52 -35.01 12.01 -10.05
CA THR A 52 -34.70 12.61 -11.36
C THR A 52 -33.38 13.37 -11.29
N THR A 53 -32.49 13.12 -12.25
CA THR A 53 -31.26 13.90 -12.42
C THR A 53 -31.51 15.15 -13.25
N TYR A 54 -30.94 16.27 -12.78
CA TYR A 54 -31.02 17.59 -13.37
C TYR A 54 -29.62 18.10 -13.65
N ASN A 55 -29.29 18.32 -14.92
CA ASN A 55 -28.08 18.97 -15.37
C ASN A 55 -28.35 20.48 -15.42
N ILE A 56 -27.81 21.23 -14.47
CA ILE A 56 -28.03 22.67 -14.31
C ILE A 56 -26.81 23.42 -14.87
N VAL A 57 -27.04 24.37 -15.76
CA VAL A 57 -26.01 25.25 -16.33
C VAL A 57 -26.40 26.70 -16.05
N VAL A 58 -25.44 27.50 -15.56
CA VAL A 58 -25.57 28.94 -15.39
C VAL A 58 -24.78 29.63 -16.49
N ILE A 59 -25.40 30.57 -17.19
CA ILE A 59 -24.85 31.18 -18.41
C ILE A 59 -24.81 32.70 -18.18
N ALA A 60 -23.62 33.27 -18.06
CA ALA A 60 -23.44 34.72 -17.96
C ALA A 60 -23.64 35.35 -19.34
N GLN A 61 -24.54 36.34 -19.45
CA GLN A 61 -24.90 37.03 -20.70
C GLN A 61 -24.39 38.48 -20.67
N THR A 62 -23.64 38.90 -21.70
CA THR A 62 -22.92 40.18 -21.68
C THR A 62 -22.95 40.95 -23.02
N CYS A 63 -23.05 42.28 -23.01
CA CYS A 63 -23.09 43.15 -24.21
C CYS A 63 -22.13 44.35 -24.14
N LEU A 64 -21.78 44.97 -25.27
CA LEU A 64 -20.85 46.10 -25.31
C LEU A 64 -21.45 47.45 -24.89
N ILE A 65 -22.79 47.57 -24.92
CA ILE A 65 -23.49 48.83 -24.61
C ILE A 65 -23.87 48.88 -23.11
N PRO A 66 -23.57 49.97 -22.38
CA PRO A 66 -23.96 50.12 -20.97
C PRO A 66 -25.48 50.27 -20.81
N SER A 67 -26.03 49.66 -19.76
CA SER A 67 -27.48 49.60 -19.50
C SER A 67 -28.15 50.97 -19.24
N PHE A 68 -27.38 52.01 -18.92
CA PHE A 68 -27.90 53.35 -18.63
C PHE A 68 -28.45 54.12 -19.84
N GLU A 69 -28.17 53.68 -21.08
CA GLU A 69 -28.76 54.28 -22.29
C GLU A 69 -30.10 53.64 -22.68
N ARG A 70 -30.53 52.57 -22.00
CA ARG A 70 -31.84 51.93 -22.23
C ARG A 70 -32.96 52.69 -21.52
N SER A 71 -33.48 53.71 -22.18
CA SER A 71 -34.74 54.37 -21.77
C SER A 71 -35.94 53.40 -21.84
N ASN A 72 -36.96 53.65 -21.01
CA ASN A 72 -37.93 52.64 -20.53
C ASN A 72 -38.94 52.02 -21.54
N GLU A 73 -38.81 52.22 -22.86
CA GLU A 73 -39.81 51.77 -23.84
C GLU A 73 -39.18 51.12 -25.10
N ILE A 74 -38.75 49.86 -24.99
CA ILE A 74 -38.42 48.97 -26.13
C ILE A 74 -38.93 47.55 -25.83
N ASN A 75 -39.56 46.88 -26.81
CA ASN A 75 -40.02 45.48 -26.68
C ASN A 75 -38.84 44.48 -26.68
N GLU A 76 -39.04 43.31 -26.07
CA GLU A 76 -38.01 42.25 -26.02
C GLU A 76 -37.60 41.69 -27.41
N ASP A 77 -38.40 41.92 -28.45
CA ASP A 77 -38.19 41.42 -29.81
C ASP A 77 -37.23 42.28 -30.68
N GLU A 78 -36.83 43.48 -30.25
CA GLU A 78 -35.91 44.37 -31.00
C GLU A 78 -34.48 44.43 -30.42
N ILE A 79 -34.03 43.34 -29.78
CA ILE A 79 -32.62 43.17 -29.43
C ILE A 79 -31.89 42.53 -30.62
N ASP A 80 -30.94 43.26 -31.23
CA ASP A 80 -30.03 42.67 -32.21
C ASP A 80 -29.18 41.60 -31.51
N VAL A 81 -29.44 40.35 -31.87
CA VAL A 81 -28.87 39.15 -31.23
C VAL A 81 -27.35 39.04 -31.45
N SER A 82 -26.78 39.84 -32.36
CA SER A 82 -25.36 39.76 -32.73
C SER A 82 -24.36 40.26 -31.69
N ASP A 83 -24.77 41.04 -30.67
CA ASP A 83 -23.87 41.58 -29.63
C ASP A 83 -24.03 40.95 -28.22
N ILE A 84 -24.81 39.87 -28.05
CA ILE A 84 -24.84 39.13 -26.77
C ILE A 84 -23.78 38.01 -26.81
N ASP A 85 -22.78 38.10 -25.94
CA ASP A 85 -21.79 37.06 -25.70
C ASP A 85 -22.15 36.26 -24.44
N GLU A 86 -22.05 34.94 -24.52
CA GLU A 86 -22.55 33.98 -23.52
C GLU A 86 -21.44 33.05 -23.04
N SER A 87 -21.19 33.02 -21.72
CA SER A 87 -20.26 32.08 -21.09
C SER A 87 -20.98 31.13 -20.14
N PHE A 88 -20.84 29.84 -20.42
CA PHE A 88 -21.50 28.73 -19.74
C PHE A 88 -20.65 28.26 -18.55
N SER A 89 -21.30 27.90 -17.44
CA SER A 89 -20.69 27.14 -16.36
C SER A 89 -20.44 25.68 -16.77
N ASP A 90 -19.60 24.98 -16.01
CA ASP A 90 -19.65 23.51 -16.01
C ASP A 90 -21.06 23.04 -15.59
N PRO A 91 -21.56 21.91 -16.14
CA PRO A 91 -22.90 21.40 -15.85
C PRO A 91 -22.95 20.72 -14.48
N LEU A 92 -23.65 21.33 -13.52
CA LEU A 92 -23.89 20.76 -12.20
C LEU A 92 -24.99 19.69 -12.28
N GLN A 93 -24.65 18.43 -12.02
CA GLN A 93 -25.63 17.34 -11.94
C GLN A 93 -26.18 17.21 -10.52
N VAL A 94 -27.50 17.35 -10.36
CA VAL A 94 -28.22 17.18 -9.08
C VAL A 94 -29.27 16.10 -9.26
N THR A 95 -29.26 15.04 -8.44
CA THR A 95 -30.29 13.99 -8.49
C THR A 95 -31.20 14.09 -7.27
N THR A 96 -32.51 14.24 -7.50
CA THR A 96 -33.50 14.25 -6.44
C THR A 96 -33.77 12.83 -5.93
N PHE A 97 -34.09 12.70 -4.63
CA PHE A 97 -34.34 11.40 -3.99
C PHE A 97 -35.80 10.96 -4.12
N ALA A 98 -36.14 9.80 -3.55
CA ALA A 98 -37.49 9.23 -3.62
C ALA A 98 -38.44 9.87 -2.58
N ASP A 99 -39.67 10.17 -3.00
CA ASP A 99 -40.70 10.80 -2.16
C ASP A 99 -41.44 9.76 -1.30
N ASN A 100 -40.68 8.98 -0.53
CA ASN A 100 -41.15 7.80 0.21
C ASN A 100 -41.52 8.09 1.68
N GLY A 101 -41.86 9.34 2.03
CA GLY A 101 -42.34 9.74 3.36
C GLY A 101 -41.28 9.81 4.48
N ASP A 102 -40.32 8.88 4.51
CA ASP A 102 -39.21 8.83 5.48
C ASP A 102 -37.91 9.47 4.93
N THR A 103 -38.03 10.67 4.32
CA THR A 103 -36.88 11.42 3.80
C THR A 103 -36.16 12.20 4.91
N TYR A 104 -35.26 11.51 5.62
CA TYR A 104 -34.31 12.12 6.55
C TYR A 104 -33.38 13.12 5.82
N LEU A 105 -33.77 14.40 5.77
CA LEU A 105 -32.96 15.47 5.19
C LEU A 105 -31.70 15.74 6.03
N ILE A 106 -30.55 15.31 5.52
CA ILE A 106 -29.24 15.54 6.12
C ILE A 106 -28.77 16.94 5.78
N SER A 107 -29.19 17.94 6.57
CA SER A 107 -28.74 19.32 6.37
C SER A 107 -27.33 19.49 6.95
N LEU A 108 -26.32 19.60 6.08
CA LEU A 108 -25.01 20.15 6.44
C LEU A 108 -25.09 21.68 6.31
N ARG A 109 -24.85 22.42 7.40
CA ARG A 109 -24.98 23.89 7.44
C ARG A 109 -23.73 24.50 8.06
N GLY A 110 -23.06 25.38 7.32
CA GLY A 110 -21.84 26.06 7.76
C GLY A 110 -22.06 27.55 7.93
N LYS A 111 -21.40 28.15 8.91
CA LYS A 111 -21.35 29.60 9.13
C LYS A 111 -19.95 30.03 9.58
N PHE A 112 -19.43 31.11 8.99
CA PHE A 112 -18.21 31.75 9.49
C PHE A 112 -18.50 32.59 10.75
N GLU A 113 -17.65 32.44 11.76
CA GLU A 113 -17.62 33.21 13.00
C GLU A 113 -16.25 33.89 13.12
N LYS A 114 -16.21 35.22 12.94
CA LYS A 114 -15.05 36.05 13.27
C LYS A 114 -14.88 36.07 14.80
N ILE A 115 -13.66 35.81 15.29
CA ILE A 115 -13.36 35.80 16.73
C ILE A 115 -12.35 36.90 17.03
N MET A 116 -12.65 37.74 18.02
CA MET A 116 -11.85 38.92 18.37
C MET A 116 -10.66 38.59 19.28
N GLU A 117 -10.71 37.48 20.03
CA GLU A 117 -9.67 37.01 20.96
C GLU A 117 -9.52 35.49 20.85
N THR A 118 -8.31 34.97 20.58
CA THR A 118 -8.04 33.52 20.47
C THR A 118 -6.74 33.10 21.16
N ASN A 119 -6.76 31.90 21.76
CA ASN A 119 -5.55 31.20 22.22
C ASN A 119 -4.84 30.42 21.09
N GLU A 120 -5.40 30.41 19.88
CA GLU A 120 -4.79 29.78 18.70
C GLU A 120 -4.12 30.85 17.82
N PRO A 121 -2.79 30.77 17.57
CA PRO A 121 -2.08 31.73 16.74
C PRO A 121 -2.44 31.58 15.25
N ASN A 122 -2.48 32.71 14.55
CA ASN A 122 -2.72 32.82 13.10
C ASN A 122 -4.11 32.34 12.61
N SER A 123 -5.10 32.24 13.49
CA SER A 123 -6.51 32.04 13.11
C SER A 123 -7.24 33.38 13.01
N ILE A 124 -7.95 33.63 11.92
CA ILE A 124 -8.76 34.86 11.72
C ILE A 124 -10.24 34.67 12.08
N GLY A 125 -10.62 33.46 12.51
CA GLY A 125 -12.00 33.06 12.79
C GLY A 125 -12.17 31.55 12.62
N ARG A 126 -13.41 31.08 12.69
CA ARG A 126 -13.75 29.65 12.52
C ARG A 126 -15.00 29.47 11.69
N ILE A 127 -15.07 28.39 10.92
CA ILE A 127 -16.34 27.88 10.41
C ILE A 127 -16.95 27.03 11.51
N ARG A 128 -18.13 27.42 12.01
CA ARG A 128 -19.04 26.51 12.69
C ARG A 128 -19.72 25.65 11.63
N LEU A 129 -19.69 24.33 11.81
CA LEU A 129 -20.33 23.38 10.91
C LEU A 129 -21.32 22.54 11.74
N ASP A 130 -22.61 22.71 11.49
CA ASP A 130 -23.72 22.02 12.12
C ASP A 130 -24.28 20.95 11.17
N TRP A 131 -24.72 19.81 11.70
CA TRP A 131 -25.34 18.74 10.91
C TRP A 131 -26.47 18.02 11.66
N GLU A 132 -27.45 17.54 10.90
CA GLU A 132 -28.52 16.66 11.37
C GLU A 132 -28.43 15.34 10.61
N ILE A 133 -28.39 14.19 11.31
CA ILE A 133 -28.19 12.86 10.72
C ILE A 133 -29.34 11.93 11.15
N PRO A 134 -29.87 11.06 10.25
CA PRO A 134 -30.82 10.01 10.62
C PRO A 134 -30.34 9.14 11.79
N LYS A 135 -31.28 8.68 12.63
CA LYS A 135 -31.02 7.68 13.67
C LYS A 135 -30.86 6.27 13.08
N VAL A 136 -29.81 6.08 12.29
CA VAL A 136 -29.42 4.78 11.73
C VAL A 136 -28.64 4.01 12.79
N SER A 137 -29.04 2.78 13.09
CA SER A 137 -28.21 1.85 13.85
C SER A 137 -26.95 1.48 13.05
N ASN A 138 -25.80 1.39 13.73
CA ASN A 138 -24.50 1.00 13.17
C ASN A 138 -23.72 2.12 12.42
N ILE A 139 -23.85 3.38 12.87
CA ILE A 139 -22.88 4.45 12.55
C ILE A 139 -21.74 4.36 13.58
N GLY A 140 -20.51 4.15 13.11
CA GLY A 140 -19.33 4.03 13.97
C GLY A 140 -18.49 5.31 14.07
N GLN A 141 -18.43 6.12 12.99
CA GLN A 141 -17.72 7.41 13.00
C GLN A 141 -18.23 8.38 11.92
N LEU A 142 -17.99 9.67 12.16
CA LEU A 142 -18.26 10.77 11.23
C LEU A 142 -16.93 11.35 10.73
N ASN A 143 -16.67 11.40 9.43
CA ASN A 143 -15.46 12.02 8.87
C ASN A 143 -15.82 13.33 8.16
N ILE A 144 -15.35 14.45 8.69
CA ILE A 144 -15.51 15.75 8.05
C ILE A 144 -14.29 15.99 7.18
N ASN A 145 -14.53 16.21 5.89
CA ASN A 145 -13.54 16.60 4.91
C ASN A 145 -13.69 18.09 4.63
N TRP A 146 -12.57 18.81 4.57
CA TRP A 146 -12.58 20.20 4.10
C TRP A 146 -11.36 20.54 3.27
N LEU A 147 -11.54 21.42 2.31
CA LEU A 147 -10.52 21.91 1.39
C LEU A 147 -10.66 23.44 1.32
N SER A 148 -9.62 24.18 1.72
CA SER A 148 -9.50 25.58 1.30
C SER A 148 -8.99 25.58 -0.14
N VAL A 149 -9.79 26.14 -1.06
CA VAL A 149 -9.51 26.15 -2.50
C VAL A 149 -8.20 26.91 -2.83
N GLU A 150 -7.78 27.83 -1.97
CA GLU A 150 -6.52 28.59 -2.12
C GLU A 150 -5.30 27.97 -1.41
N GLU A 151 -5.50 27.02 -0.50
CA GLU A 151 -4.38 26.29 0.12
C GLU A 151 -4.13 24.94 -0.57
N SER A 152 -5.05 24.47 -1.41
CA SER A 152 -5.08 23.14 -2.03
C SER A 152 -4.99 21.95 -1.04
N LEU A 153 -4.97 22.24 0.26
CA LEU A 153 -4.79 21.28 1.34
C LEU A 153 -6.14 20.70 1.76
N SER A 154 -6.47 19.53 1.20
CA SER A 154 -7.55 18.71 1.75
C SER A 154 -7.18 18.22 3.15
N ARG A 155 -8.10 18.33 4.11
CA ARG A 155 -7.93 17.91 5.49
C ARG A 155 -9.15 17.07 5.89
N ARG A 156 -8.92 15.98 6.62
CA ARG A 156 -9.96 15.10 7.17
C ARG A 156 -9.82 15.03 8.69
N LYS A 157 -10.95 15.06 9.41
CA LYS A 157 -10.99 14.80 10.86
C LYS A 157 -12.20 13.96 11.22
N SER A 158 -11.94 12.92 12.01
CA SER A 158 -12.96 12.00 12.51
C SER A 158 -13.57 12.51 13.82
N PHE A 159 -14.87 12.28 13.98
CA PHE A 159 -15.70 12.73 15.09
C PHE A 159 -16.64 11.60 15.52
N ASP A 160 -17.05 11.64 16.79
CA ASP A 160 -17.99 10.69 17.38
C ASP A 160 -19.42 10.90 16.82
N PRO A 161 -20.20 9.83 16.53
CA PRO A 161 -21.56 9.93 16.01
C PRO A 161 -22.57 10.69 16.89
N SER A 162 -22.28 10.93 18.17
CA SER A 162 -23.11 11.73 19.07
C SER A 162 -22.93 13.25 18.92
N LEU A 163 -21.91 13.70 18.20
CA LEU A 163 -21.72 15.12 17.90
C LEU A 163 -22.67 15.58 16.79
N ALA A 164 -23.22 16.80 16.96
CA ALA A 164 -24.08 17.47 15.98
C ALA A 164 -23.44 18.72 15.35
N HIS A 165 -22.23 19.10 15.80
CA HIS A 165 -21.47 20.21 15.23
C HIS A 165 -19.97 20.12 15.51
N CYS A 166 -19.17 20.84 14.73
CA CYS A 166 -17.76 21.10 15.00
C CYS A 166 -17.39 22.56 14.69
N PHE A 167 -16.11 22.88 14.93
CA PHE A 167 -15.48 24.10 14.47
C PHE A 167 -14.22 23.76 13.67
N ILE A 168 -14.03 24.46 12.55
CA ILE A 168 -12.86 24.39 11.67
C ILE A 168 -12.16 25.76 11.71
N PRO A 169 -10.89 25.87 12.14
CA PRO A 169 -10.17 27.14 12.17
C PRO A 169 -9.87 27.65 10.76
N VAL A 170 -9.94 28.98 10.58
CA VAL A 170 -9.74 29.65 9.28
C VAL A 170 -8.48 30.48 9.32
N THR A 171 -7.58 30.22 8.37
CA THR A 171 -6.22 30.80 8.28
C THR A 171 -6.10 31.94 7.27
N LYS A 172 -7.09 32.13 6.39
CA LYS A 172 -7.10 33.15 5.32
C LYS A 172 -8.49 33.74 5.11
N SER A 173 -8.57 35.04 4.87
CA SER A 173 -9.76 35.73 4.33
C SER A 173 -9.83 35.56 2.80
N LYS A 174 -10.89 36.05 2.15
CA LYS A 174 -11.13 36.00 0.69
C LYS A 174 -11.23 34.61 0.03
N CYS A 175 -10.87 33.54 0.74
CA CYS A 175 -10.86 32.18 0.19
C CYS A 175 -12.23 31.48 0.24
N ILE A 176 -12.38 30.38 -0.51
CA ILE A 176 -13.55 29.48 -0.43
C ILE A 176 -13.14 28.17 0.24
N TYR A 177 -13.96 27.69 1.18
CA TYR A 177 -13.88 26.33 1.73
C TYR A 177 -14.94 25.44 1.07
N GLU A 178 -14.50 24.30 0.53
CA GLU A 178 -15.37 23.15 0.21
C GLU A 178 -15.43 22.23 1.44
N LEU A 179 -16.63 21.78 1.81
CA LEU A 179 -16.94 21.03 3.03
C LEU A 179 -17.81 19.82 2.70
N SER A 180 -17.48 18.64 3.22
CA SER A 180 -18.36 17.46 3.15
C SER A 180 -18.24 16.56 4.40
N LEU A 181 -19.23 15.71 4.60
CA LEU A 181 -19.33 14.80 5.73
C LEU A 181 -19.56 13.37 5.22
N ASP A 182 -18.59 12.46 5.45
CA ASP A 182 -18.78 11.02 5.24
C ASP A 182 -19.32 10.40 6.55
N VAL A 183 -20.39 9.62 6.44
CA VAL A 183 -20.94 8.83 7.56
C VAL A 183 -20.51 7.38 7.38
N VAL A 184 -19.82 6.83 8.37
CA VAL A 184 -19.11 5.54 8.26
C VAL A 184 -19.61 4.56 9.30
N SER A 185 -19.85 3.32 8.86
CA SER A 185 -20.27 2.22 9.73
C SER A 185 -19.15 1.64 10.59
N ASP A 186 -19.51 0.86 11.60
CA ASP A 186 -18.57 0.07 12.42
C ASP A 186 -17.68 -0.87 11.61
N SER A 187 -18.09 -1.22 10.38
CA SER A 187 -17.33 -2.03 9.41
C SER A 187 -16.28 -1.24 8.62
N SER A 188 -16.05 0.04 8.96
CA SER A 188 -15.24 1.02 8.21
C SER A 188 -15.71 1.30 6.77
N LYS A 189 -16.87 0.78 6.35
CA LYS A 189 -17.53 1.13 5.09
C LYS A 189 -18.26 2.46 5.22
N ILE A 190 -17.99 3.39 4.31
CA ILE A 190 -18.79 4.61 4.12
C ILE A 190 -20.22 4.21 3.75
N LEU A 191 -21.20 4.68 4.53
CA LEU A 191 -22.62 4.44 4.29
C LEU A 191 -23.17 5.45 3.27
N PHE A 192 -22.78 6.71 3.40
CA PHE A 192 -23.07 7.81 2.49
C PHE A 192 -22.12 9.00 2.77
N THR A 193 -22.09 9.95 1.83
CA THR A 193 -21.40 11.24 1.95
C THR A 193 -22.40 12.35 1.62
N THR A 194 -22.35 13.48 2.33
CA THR A 194 -23.21 14.64 2.02
C THR A 194 -22.81 15.32 0.72
N ASP A 195 -23.72 16.10 0.14
CA ASP A 195 -23.38 17.09 -0.88
C ASP A 195 -22.30 18.06 -0.37
N ARG A 196 -21.58 18.66 -1.33
CA ARG A 196 -20.50 19.63 -1.08
C ARG A 196 -21.09 20.98 -0.68
N LEU A 197 -20.86 21.39 0.55
CA LEU A 197 -21.14 22.75 1.00
C LEU A 197 -19.96 23.65 0.65
N PHE A 198 -20.19 24.69 -0.16
CA PHE A 198 -19.21 25.73 -0.43
C PHE A 198 -19.47 26.94 0.46
N LEU A 199 -18.41 27.48 1.09
CA LEU A 199 -18.49 28.59 2.01
C LEU A 199 -17.34 29.57 1.74
N GLU A 200 -17.66 30.71 1.15
CA GLU A 200 -16.73 31.84 0.95
C GLU A 200 -16.43 32.52 2.30
N ILE A 201 -15.18 32.89 2.56
CA ILE A 201 -14.75 33.60 3.76
C ILE A 201 -14.71 35.11 3.47
N PRO A 202 -15.41 35.94 4.26
CA PRO A 202 -15.45 37.38 4.04
C PRO A 202 -14.07 38.05 4.21
N GLY A 203 -13.90 39.19 3.55
CA GLY A 203 -12.67 39.98 3.56
C GLY A 203 -12.89 41.36 2.93
N SER A 204 -11.84 42.17 2.89
CA SER A 204 -11.81 43.44 2.15
C SER A 204 -12.12 43.24 0.65
N PRO A 205 -12.64 44.24 -0.07
CA PRO A 205 -12.71 44.21 -1.54
C PRO A 205 -11.33 43.99 -2.17
N ASP A 206 -11.30 43.52 -3.40
CA ASP A 206 -10.09 43.52 -4.24
C ASP A 206 -9.71 44.95 -4.67
N PRO A 207 -8.45 45.22 -5.05
CA PRO A 207 -8.08 46.53 -5.60
C PRO A 207 -8.84 46.80 -6.91
N PRO A 208 -9.50 47.95 -7.08
CA PRO A 208 -10.09 48.32 -8.36
C PRO A 208 -8.97 48.59 -9.39
N PHE A 209 -9.14 48.20 -10.65
CA PHE A 209 -8.18 48.53 -11.69
C PHE A 209 -8.55 49.86 -12.35
N ILE A 210 -7.58 50.76 -12.49
CA ILE A 210 -7.78 52.12 -13.03
C ILE A 210 -7.15 52.27 -14.42
N TRP A 211 -7.79 53.04 -15.31
CA TRP A 211 -7.22 53.43 -16.59
C TRP A 211 -7.57 54.86 -16.98
N LEU A 212 -6.75 55.44 -17.86
CA LEU A 212 -6.96 56.77 -18.42
C LEU A 212 -7.97 56.69 -19.57
N LYS A 213 -9.11 57.37 -19.44
CA LYS A 213 -10.16 57.44 -20.49
C LYS A 213 -10.00 58.67 -21.39
N GLU A 214 -9.52 59.79 -20.84
CA GLU A 214 -9.32 61.03 -21.59
C GLU A 214 -8.20 61.87 -20.97
N LYS A 215 -7.43 62.58 -21.80
CA LYS A 215 -6.34 63.48 -21.40
C LYS A 215 -6.49 64.85 -22.07
N LYS A 216 -6.72 65.88 -21.28
CA LYS A 216 -6.82 67.30 -21.68
C LYS A 216 -5.62 68.08 -21.12
N GLU A 217 -5.34 69.27 -21.65
CA GLU A 217 -4.13 70.03 -21.32
C GLU A 217 -3.96 70.35 -19.81
N ASN A 218 -5.07 70.49 -19.08
CA ASN A 218 -5.10 70.79 -17.64
C ASN A 218 -5.92 69.77 -16.80
N SER A 219 -6.35 68.64 -17.37
CA SER A 219 -7.15 67.64 -16.63
C SER A 219 -7.13 66.26 -17.28
N ILE A 220 -7.47 65.24 -16.49
CA ILE A 220 -7.62 63.85 -16.96
C ILE A 220 -8.97 63.28 -16.51
N ALA A 221 -9.51 62.35 -17.29
CA ALA A 221 -10.61 61.49 -16.89
C ALA A 221 -10.06 60.09 -16.60
N VAL A 222 -10.10 59.67 -15.34
CA VAL A 222 -9.70 58.32 -14.90
C VAL A 222 -10.96 57.50 -14.67
N HIS A 223 -10.99 56.30 -15.25
CA HIS A 223 -12.06 55.31 -15.07
C HIS A 223 -11.55 54.13 -14.26
N TRP A 224 -12.45 53.35 -13.66
CA TRP A 224 -12.09 52.12 -12.97
C TRP A 224 -13.12 50.99 -13.09
N SER A 225 -12.67 49.77 -12.78
CA SER A 225 -13.49 48.58 -12.68
C SER A 225 -14.13 48.44 -11.30
N GLU A 226 -15.27 47.75 -11.23
CA GLU A 226 -15.84 47.33 -9.95
C GLU A 226 -15.01 46.17 -9.39
N PRO A 227 -14.53 46.27 -8.13
CA PRO A 227 -13.71 45.23 -7.52
C PRO A 227 -14.57 44.04 -7.07
N ARG A 228 -13.97 42.84 -7.01
CA ARG A 228 -14.61 41.70 -6.37
C ARG A 228 -14.82 41.99 -4.88
N VAL A 229 -16.00 41.61 -4.40
CA VAL A 229 -16.43 41.63 -3.00
C VAL A 229 -16.64 40.20 -2.50
N TYR A 230 -16.61 40.02 -1.17
CA TYR A 230 -16.67 38.71 -0.52
C TYR A 230 -17.79 38.69 0.53
N GLN A 231 -18.72 37.75 0.41
CA GLN A 231 -20.00 37.73 1.13
C GLN A 231 -20.69 39.12 1.19
N SER A 232 -20.88 39.65 2.41
CA SER A 232 -21.64 40.86 2.71
C SER A 232 -20.79 42.14 2.76
N ASN A 233 -19.46 42.05 2.65
CA ASN A 233 -18.61 43.24 2.64
C ASN A 233 -18.57 43.89 1.25
N GLN A 234 -19.63 44.65 0.97
CA GLN A 234 -19.82 45.41 -0.26
C GLN A 234 -18.89 46.64 -0.32
N VAL A 235 -18.83 47.30 -1.47
CA VAL A 235 -18.13 48.60 -1.61
C VAL A 235 -19.01 49.73 -1.06
N ASP A 236 -18.47 50.54 -0.15
CA ASP A 236 -19.10 51.76 0.39
C ASP A 236 -18.88 53.00 -0.49
N GLY A 237 -17.79 52.97 -1.26
CA GLY A 237 -17.35 54.04 -2.15
C GLY A 237 -15.86 53.89 -2.47
N TYR A 238 -15.33 54.87 -3.18
CA TYR A 238 -13.94 54.88 -3.61
C TYR A 238 -13.18 56.07 -3.02
N GLN A 239 -11.87 55.94 -2.84
CA GLN A 239 -10.99 57.02 -2.44
C GLN A 239 -9.86 57.21 -3.46
N LEU A 240 -9.73 58.44 -3.95
CA LEU A 240 -8.67 58.85 -4.86
C LEU A 240 -7.40 59.27 -4.11
N TYR A 241 -6.25 58.89 -4.66
CA TYR A 241 -4.91 59.28 -4.23
C TYR A 241 -4.11 59.85 -5.41
N LEU A 242 -3.37 60.92 -5.17
CA LEU A 242 -2.49 61.57 -6.14
C LEU A 242 -1.11 61.79 -5.50
N ASN A 243 -0.05 61.25 -6.11
CA ASN A 243 1.29 61.20 -5.52
C ASN A 243 1.25 60.66 -4.08
N ASP A 244 0.59 59.51 -3.91
CA ASP A 244 0.39 58.81 -2.63
C ASP A 244 -0.33 59.63 -1.53
N THR A 245 -0.88 60.80 -1.89
CA THR A 245 -1.62 61.70 -0.99
C THR A 245 -3.12 61.59 -1.26
N LYS A 246 -3.92 61.41 -0.21
CA LYS A 246 -5.40 61.35 -0.30
C LYS A 246 -5.98 62.66 -0.85
N ILE A 247 -6.77 62.60 -1.93
CA ILE A 247 -7.42 63.77 -2.54
C ILE A 247 -8.93 63.55 -2.63
N GLY A 248 -9.70 64.57 -2.20
CA GLY A 248 -11.16 64.52 -2.14
C GLY A 248 -11.71 63.70 -0.97
N GLY A 249 -13.02 63.75 -0.78
CA GLY A 249 -13.74 62.85 0.11
C GLY A 249 -14.03 61.48 -0.53
N LYS A 250 -14.84 60.66 0.15
CA LYS A 250 -15.36 59.41 -0.43
C LYS A 250 -16.16 59.72 -1.69
N ILE A 251 -15.78 59.09 -2.80
CA ILE A 251 -16.51 59.04 -4.07
C ILE A 251 -17.61 57.98 -3.91
N ASP A 252 -18.82 58.27 -4.40
CA ASP A 252 -19.93 57.31 -4.30
C ASP A 252 -19.63 56.00 -5.07
N LYS A 253 -20.12 54.88 -4.55
CA LYS A 253 -19.90 53.54 -5.13
C LYS A 253 -20.50 53.35 -6.53
N GLN A 254 -21.49 54.15 -6.94
CA GLN A 254 -22.05 54.14 -8.29
C GLN A 254 -21.19 54.91 -9.31
N VAL A 255 -20.21 55.69 -8.86
CA VAL A 255 -19.32 56.45 -9.73
C VAL A 255 -18.11 55.59 -10.09
N GLN A 256 -17.89 55.41 -11.40
CA GLN A 256 -16.73 54.69 -11.97
C GLN A 256 -15.75 55.62 -12.73
N ILE A 257 -15.96 56.95 -12.67
CA ILE A 257 -15.16 57.95 -13.39
C ILE A 257 -14.87 59.19 -12.53
N ALA A 258 -13.63 59.70 -12.56
CA ALA A 258 -13.22 60.93 -11.89
C ALA A 258 -12.47 61.86 -12.84
N ASN A 259 -12.89 63.12 -12.89
CA ASN A 259 -12.20 64.19 -13.62
C ASN A 259 -11.24 64.92 -12.67
N ILE A 260 -9.94 64.78 -12.89
CA ILE A 260 -8.88 65.25 -12.00
C ILE A 260 -8.16 66.44 -12.67
N PRO A 261 -8.17 67.66 -12.09
CA PRO A 261 -7.43 68.79 -12.61
C PRO A 261 -5.94 68.69 -12.26
N LEU A 262 -5.05 68.92 -13.24
CA LEU A 262 -3.60 68.80 -13.11
C LEU A 262 -2.90 70.09 -13.55
N LYS A 263 -1.77 70.42 -12.91
CA LYS A 263 -0.89 71.52 -13.34
C LYS A 263 0.12 71.01 -14.38
N MET A 264 0.33 71.80 -15.44
CA MET A 264 1.29 71.53 -16.53
C MET A 264 2.74 71.32 -16.06
N ASN A 265 3.54 70.68 -16.92
CA ASN A 265 4.96 70.38 -16.76
C ASN A 265 5.29 69.62 -15.46
N ARG A 266 4.48 68.61 -15.14
CA ARG A 266 4.65 67.73 -13.97
C ARG A 266 4.30 66.28 -14.32
N ILE A 267 4.86 65.36 -13.54
CA ILE A 267 4.47 63.95 -13.52
C ILE A 267 3.61 63.72 -12.27
N TYR A 268 2.50 63.00 -12.44
CA TYR A 268 1.62 62.59 -11.35
C TYR A 268 1.48 61.06 -11.35
N LYS A 269 1.39 60.48 -10.16
CA LYS A 269 0.97 59.10 -9.92
C LYS A 269 -0.48 59.13 -9.42
N VAL A 270 -1.38 58.42 -10.06
CA VAL A 270 -2.79 58.27 -9.62
C VAL A 270 -3.01 56.85 -9.12
N ASN A 271 -3.71 56.71 -7.99
CA ASN A 271 -4.21 55.43 -7.47
C ASN A 271 -5.63 55.62 -6.91
N ILE A 272 -6.42 54.54 -6.88
CA ILE A 272 -7.74 54.50 -6.23
C ILE A 272 -7.80 53.30 -5.28
N GLN A 273 -8.53 53.45 -4.18
CA GLN A 273 -8.79 52.42 -3.18
C GLN A 273 -10.31 52.24 -3.03
N ALA A 274 -10.81 51.01 -2.95
CA ALA A 274 -12.20 50.72 -2.65
C ALA A 274 -12.40 50.59 -1.13
N LEU A 275 -13.44 51.22 -0.59
CA LEU A 275 -13.74 51.22 0.84
C LEU A 275 -14.75 50.12 1.18
N SER A 276 -14.49 49.38 2.26
CA SER A 276 -15.39 48.36 2.82
C SER A 276 -16.68 48.99 3.37
N ALA A 277 -17.83 48.33 3.18
CA ALA A 277 -19.12 48.72 3.73
C ALA A 277 -19.32 48.36 5.22
N THR A 278 -18.34 47.71 5.84
CA THR A 278 -18.28 47.49 7.28
C THR A 278 -16.88 47.79 7.82
N ASP A 279 -16.81 48.49 8.96
CA ASP A 279 -15.55 48.79 9.67
C ASP A 279 -14.80 47.52 10.15
N ASP A 280 -15.45 46.36 10.07
CA ASP A 280 -14.89 45.04 10.34
C ASP A 280 -13.76 44.62 9.38
N TYR A 281 -13.60 45.30 8.23
CA TYR A 281 -12.59 45.00 7.22
C TYR A 281 -11.89 46.28 6.74
N GLU A 282 -10.57 46.22 6.61
CA GLU A 282 -9.79 47.30 6.00
C GLU A 282 -10.26 47.57 4.55
N PRO A 283 -10.02 48.77 3.98
CA PRO A 283 -10.17 49.02 2.55
C PRO A 283 -9.39 48.03 1.67
N SER A 284 -9.61 48.05 0.36
CA SER A 284 -8.81 47.27 -0.60
C SER A 284 -7.33 47.68 -0.55
N GLU A 285 -6.47 46.89 -1.20
CA GLU A 285 -5.17 47.42 -1.63
C GLU A 285 -5.35 48.56 -2.63
N MET A 286 -4.29 49.32 -2.89
CA MET A 286 -4.29 50.36 -3.92
C MET A 286 -4.39 49.74 -5.32
N SER A 287 -5.06 50.44 -6.23
CA SER A 287 -5.04 50.13 -7.66
C SER A 287 -3.63 50.09 -8.24
N ASN A 288 -3.50 49.57 -9.46
CA ASN A 288 -2.38 49.87 -10.35
C ASN A 288 -2.13 51.40 -10.43
N SER A 289 -0.89 51.79 -10.72
CA SER A 289 -0.46 53.20 -10.67
C SER A 289 -0.41 53.83 -12.05
N LEU A 290 -1.29 54.81 -12.34
CA LEU A 290 -1.18 55.56 -13.58
C LEU A 290 -0.17 56.70 -13.43
N HIS A 291 0.92 56.63 -14.19
CA HIS A 291 1.93 57.67 -14.27
C HIS A 291 1.64 58.60 -15.44
N ILE A 292 1.39 59.88 -15.18
CA ILE A 292 0.85 60.83 -16.15
C ILE A 292 1.72 62.08 -16.20
N SER A 293 2.41 62.25 -17.33
CA SER A 293 3.22 63.44 -17.65
C SER A 293 2.41 64.46 -18.47
N THR A 294 2.47 65.75 -18.07
CA THR A 294 1.84 66.89 -18.77
C THR A 294 2.90 67.73 -19.48
N SER A 295 2.94 67.70 -20.82
CA SER A 295 3.93 68.41 -21.65
C SER A 295 3.36 69.63 -22.37
N LEU A 296 4.22 70.51 -22.88
CA LEU A 296 3.84 71.73 -23.59
C LEU A 296 3.46 71.43 -25.05
N SER A 297 2.26 71.82 -25.47
CA SER A 297 1.77 71.63 -26.84
C SER A 297 2.48 72.58 -27.83
N LYS A 298 2.91 72.03 -28.99
CA LYS A 298 3.28 72.81 -30.18
C LYS A 298 2.12 72.76 -31.16
N SER A 299 1.61 73.93 -31.54
CA SER A 299 0.54 74.07 -32.53
C SER A 299 0.95 73.56 -33.91
N THR A 300 0.29 72.51 -34.41
CA THR A 300 0.29 72.15 -35.84
C THR A 300 -1.14 71.87 -36.28
N GLN A 301 -1.44 72.20 -37.54
CA GLN A 301 -2.79 72.22 -38.14
C GLN A 301 -3.48 70.85 -38.17
N GLN A 302 -4.82 70.86 -38.16
CA GLN A 302 -5.64 69.71 -38.53
C GLN A 302 -5.34 69.27 -39.97
N VAL A 303 -5.30 67.96 -40.19
CA VAL A 303 -5.70 67.35 -41.46
C VAL A 303 -6.73 66.28 -41.12
N GLU A 304 -8.00 66.59 -41.35
CA GLU A 304 -9.05 65.57 -41.40
C GLU A 304 -8.92 64.81 -42.72
N SER A 305 -8.86 63.49 -42.67
CA SER A 305 -8.92 62.62 -43.84
C SER A 305 -10.14 61.72 -43.78
N VAL A 306 -11.26 62.20 -44.32
CA VAL A 306 -12.47 61.38 -44.51
C VAL A 306 -12.17 60.29 -45.54
N SER A 307 -12.27 59.03 -45.11
CA SER A 307 -12.30 57.88 -46.02
C SER A 307 -13.76 57.56 -46.36
N MET A 308 -14.14 57.70 -47.63
CA MET A 308 -15.40 57.11 -48.11
C MET A 308 -15.21 55.61 -48.33
N HIS A 309 -16.21 54.82 -47.99
CA HIS A 309 -16.65 53.72 -48.84
C HIS A 309 -18.18 53.76 -48.95
N GLN A 310 -18.69 53.69 -50.17
CA GLN A 310 -20.13 53.65 -50.43
C GLN A 310 -20.61 52.20 -50.43
N LYS A 311 -21.83 51.97 -49.94
CA LYS A 311 -22.90 51.39 -50.75
C LYS A 311 -24.30 51.74 -50.20
N GLU A 312 -25.16 52.15 -51.14
CA GLU A 312 -26.62 51.90 -51.28
C GLU A 312 -27.44 51.66 -49.99
N ILE A 313 -28.59 52.30 -49.74
CA ILE A 313 -29.81 52.31 -50.59
C ILE A 313 -30.64 53.62 -50.40
N PHE A 314 -31.62 53.88 -51.29
CA PHE A 314 -32.76 54.84 -51.23
C PHE A 314 -33.37 55.06 -49.81
N VAL A 315 -34.06 56.16 -49.44
CA VAL A 315 -35.15 56.97 -50.06
C VAL A 315 -35.19 58.38 -49.39
N GLY A 316 -35.86 59.42 -49.96
CA GLY A 316 -36.67 60.30 -49.06
C GLY A 316 -36.60 61.85 -49.04
N SER A 317 -36.56 62.55 -50.19
CA SER A 317 -37.29 63.84 -50.46
C SER A 317 -37.19 65.10 -49.55
N ASN A 318 -37.22 66.27 -50.22
CA ASN A 318 -37.53 67.65 -49.74
C ASN A 318 -36.40 68.38 -48.99
N GLN A 319 -35.75 69.43 -49.52
CA GLN A 319 -36.15 70.72 -50.11
C GLN A 319 -36.43 71.86 -49.12
N LYS A 320 -35.88 73.04 -49.50
CA LYS A 320 -36.08 74.43 -49.02
C LYS A 320 -34.95 74.95 -48.10
N ASP A 321 -34.17 75.95 -48.55
CA ASP A 321 -34.40 77.41 -48.51
C ASP A 321 -34.09 77.98 -47.10
N GLU A 322 -33.42 79.12 -46.87
CA GLU A 322 -33.04 80.22 -47.78
C GLU A 322 -31.85 81.08 -47.23
N LEU A 323 -31.21 81.84 -48.14
CA LEU A 323 -30.57 83.17 -48.00
C LEU A 323 -30.00 83.74 -46.66
N ARG A 324 -28.75 84.26 -46.78
CA ARG A 324 -28.22 85.55 -46.20
C ARG A 324 -27.89 85.57 -44.68
N LYS A 325 -27.04 86.48 -44.13
CA LYS A 325 -26.44 87.75 -44.65
C LYS A 325 -25.10 88.13 -43.96
N HIS A 326 -24.37 89.08 -44.59
CA HIS A 326 -23.20 89.92 -44.20
C HIS A 326 -22.82 90.07 -42.70
N TYR A 327 -21.56 90.31 -42.31
CA TYR A 327 -20.84 91.59 -42.53
C TYR A 327 -19.30 91.53 -42.33
N GLU A 328 -18.60 92.35 -43.14
CA GLU A 328 -17.28 93.04 -43.05
C GLU A 328 -16.14 92.59 -42.08
N GLY A 329 -14.86 92.71 -42.45
CA GLY A 329 -14.33 93.25 -43.72
C GLY A 329 -12.80 93.26 -43.89
N GLU A 330 -12.40 93.69 -45.08
CA GLU A 330 -11.09 94.24 -45.54
C GLU A 330 -9.77 93.77 -44.91
N ASN A 331 -8.92 93.10 -45.73
CA ASN A 331 -7.84 93.86 -46.39
C ASN A 331 -7.28 93.19 -47.66
N ASN A 332 -6.65 94.00 -48.51
CA ASN A 332 -6.21 93.64 -49.86
C ASN A 332 -4.76 93.11 -49.90
N SER A 333 -4.51 92.06 -50.68
CA SER A 333 -3.36 92.03 -51.59
C SER A 333 -3.54 90.96 -52.69
N GLN A 334 -3.33 91.37 -53.94
CA GLN A 334 -3.50 90.51 -55.12
C GLN A 334 -2.21 89.71 -55.40
N TYR A 335 -2.31 88.41 -55.62
CA TYR A 335 -1.39 87.68 -56.51
C TYR A 335 -2.14 86.59 -57.29
N LEU A 336 -1.98 86.58 -58.61
CA LEU A 336 -2.71 85.67 -59.50
C LEU A 336 -2.07 84.27 -59.56
N GLU A 337 -2.90 83.23 -59.66
CA GLU A 337 -2.43 81.87 -59.89
C GLU A 337 -1.76 81.69 -61.26
N PRO A 338 -0.58 81.04 -61.35
CA PRO A 338 0.07 80.76 -62.63
C PRO A 338 -0.57 79.55 -63.35
N LYS A 339 -1.00 79.77 -64.59
CA LYS A 339 -1.74 78.81 -65.43
C LYS A 339 -0.94 77.53 -65.74
N SER A 340 -1.42 76.40 -65.20
CA SER A 340 -1.01 74.99 -65.44
C SER A 340 0.46 74.63 -65.14
N CYS A 341 0.69 73.33 -64.91
CA CYS A 341 2.00 72.71 -64.68
C CYS A 341 2.22 71.55 -65.67
N ILE A 342 3.43 70.99 -65.74
CA ILE A 342 3.67 69.73 -66.48
C ILE A 342 2.88 68.60 -65.78
N PRO A 343 1.97 67.89 -66.48
CA PRO A 343 1.33 66.69 -65.97
C PRO A 343 2.31 65.50 -66.04
N VAL A 344 2.83 65.10 -64.87
CA VAL A 344 3.68 63.92 -64.72
C VAL A 344 2.85 62.84 -64.02
N LYS A 345 2.84 61.64 -64.58
CA LYS A 345 2.24 60.42 -64.02
C LYS A 345 3.35 59.49 -63.55
N ILE A 346 3.07 58.71 -62.51
CA ILE A 346 3.82 57.49 -62.22
C ILE A 346 3.17 56.39 -63.06
N THR A 347 3.97 55.63 -63.82
CA THR A 347 3.48 54.51 -64.65
C THR A 347 3.88 53.15 -64.12
N LYS A 348 4.95 53.08 -63.32
CA LYS A 348 5.32 51.90 -62.53
C LYS A 348 6.17 52.28 -61.32
N MET A 349 5.98 51.57 -60.22
CA MET A 349 6.86 51.61 -59.05
C MET A 349 7.53 50.24 -58.83
N SER A 350 8.68 50.25 -58.17
CA SER A 350 9.45 49.10 -57.69
C SER A 350 9.93 49.40 -56.26
N GLN A 351 10.78 48.55 -55.71
CA GLN A 351 11.56 48.85 -54.50
C GLN A 351 12.76 49.78 -54.78
N ASP A 352 13.28 49.79 -56.01
CA ASP A 352 14.56 50.41 -56.39
C ASP A 352 14.47 51.40 -57.57
N TYR A 353 13.34 51.43 -58.28
CA TYR A 353 13.10 52.32 -59.43
C TYR A 353 11.66 52.83 -59.52
N ILE A 354 11.50 53.97 -60.20
CA ILE A 354 10.20 54.55 -60.56
C ILE A 354 10.22 54.87 -62.06
N ASP A 355 9.19 54.46 -62.78
CA ASP A 355 8.90 54.94 -64.12
C ASP A 355 7.95 56.14 -64.04
N ILE A 356 8.41 57.28 -64.56
CA ILE A 356 7.62 58.51 -64.69
C ILE A 356 7.35 58.83 -66.16
N ASP A 357 6.15 59.30 -66.46
CA ASP A 357 5.71 59.69 -67.80
C ASP A 357 5.09 61.09 -67.80
N TRP A 358 5.47 61.91 -68.78
CA TRP A 358 4.89 63.22 -69.06
C TRP A 358 4.46 63.35 -70.53
N SER A 359 4.22 62.23 -71.23
CA SER A 359 3.68 62.18 -72.60
C SER A 359 2.42 63.02 -72.83
N SER A 360 1.58 63.21 -71.80
CA SER A 360 0.41 64.10 -71.87
C SER A 360 0.74 65.59 -71.98
N TYR A 361 2.02 65.98 -71.90
CA TYR A 361 2.54 67.34 -72.13
C TYR A 361 2.93 67.60 -73.61
N VAL A 362 2.26 66.96 -74.58
CA VAL A 362 2.46 67.27 -76.01
C VAL A 362 1.66 68.53 -76.39
N LYS A 363 2.27 69.69 -76.12
CA LYS A 363 2.08 70.98 -76.80
C LYS A 363 3.38 71.77 -76.72
N ASP A 364 3.69 72.53 -77.77
CA ASP A 364 4.87 73.39 -77.90
C ASP A 364 6.24 72.68 -78.01
N SER A 365 6.26 71.48 -78.61
CA SER A 365 7.47 70.68 -78.91
C SER A 365 8.56 71.40 -79.70
N ASN A 366 8.24 72.50 -80.39
CA ASN A 366 9.19 73.30 -81.16
C ASN A 366 9.90 74.38 -80.31
N SER A 367 9.78 74.32 -78.98
CA SER A 367 10.30 75.35 -78.06
C SER A 367 11.01 74.82 -76.81
N ILE A 368 11.20 73.50 -76.71
CA ILE A 368 11.83 72.81 -75.58
C ILE A 368 13.05 72.07 -76.12
N ASN A 369 14.23 72.29 -75.52
CA ASN A 369 15.48 71.65 -75.92
C ASN A 369 15.91 70.53 -74.95
N GLU A 370 15.50 70.57 -73.68
CA GLU A 370 15.71 69.46 -72.75
C GLU A 370 14.60 69.37 -71.70
N TYR A 371 14.38 68.16 -71.17
CA TYR A 371 13.66 67.93 -69.93
C TYR A 371 14.64 67.61 -68.81
N LYS A 372 14.53 68.29 -67.68
CA LYS A 372 15.31 68.00 -66.48
C LYS A 372 14.44 67.35 -65.42
N ILE A 373 14.81 66.14 -65.01
CA ILE A 373 14.20 65.41 -63.91
C ILE A 373 15.08 65.65 -62.68
N GLN A 374 14.49 66.06 -61.57
CA GLN A 374 15.18 66.22 -60.28
C GLN A 374 14.48 65.36 -59.22
N TRP A 375 15.25 64.63 -58.41
CA TRP A 375 14.71 63.87 -57.29
C TRP A 375 15.64 63.89 -56.07
N HIS A 376 15.05 63.83 -54.88
CA HIS A 376 15.75 63.67 -53.60
C HIS A 376 14.92 62.83 -52.63
N CYS A 377 15.60 62.12 -51.72
CA CYS A 377 14.93 61.53 -50.57
C CYS A 377 14.53 62.66 -49.60
N LEU A 378 13.36 62.59 -48.97
CA LEU A 378 12.97 63.61 -47.99
C LEU A 378 13.85 63.60 -46.73
N ASN A 379 14.48 62.47 -46.42
CA ASN A 379 15.42 62.31 -45.31
C ASN A 379 16.86 62.71 -45.68
N SER A 380 17.09 63.35 -46.83
CA SER A 380 18.42 63.79 -47.28
C SER A 380 18.37 65.12 -48.04
N ASN A 381 19.34 65.99 -47.77
CA ASN A 381 19.52 67.25 -48.49
C ASN A 381 20.24 67.07 -49.85
N GLN A 382 20.55 65.84 -50.27
CA GLN A 382 21.21 65.55 -51.54
C GLN A 382 20.20 65.45 -52.69
N TYR A 383 20.27 66.41 -53.62
CA TYR A 383 19.49 66.42 -54.85
C TYR A 383 20.25 65.70 -55.97
N ASN A 384 19.54 64.82 -56.68
CA ASN A 384 20.00 64.22 -57.93
C ASN A 384 19.26 64.90 -59.10
N GLU A 385 19.93 65.08 -60.24
CA GLU A 385 19.28 65.49 -61.48
C GLU A 385 19.73 64.65 -62.68
N HIS A 386 18.85 64.52 -63.66
CA HIS A 386 19.12 63.93 -64.96
C HIS A 386 18.46 64.78 -66.05
N ARG A 387 19.10 64.89 -67.22
CA ARG A 387 18.63 65.68 -68.35
C ARG A 387 18.39 64.76 -69.55
N CYS A 388 17.23 64.87 -70.16
CA CYS A 388 16.82 64.11 -71.32
C CYS A 388 16.59 65.03 -72.54
N PRO A 389 16.91 64.57 -73.77
CA PRO A 389 16.53 65.27 -74.99
C PRO A 389 15.00 65.44 -75.13
N PRO A 390 14.51 66.36 -75.97
CA PRO A 390 13.11 66.82 -75.94
C PRO A 390 12.12 65.84 -76.57
N ASN A 391 12.61 64.80 -77.26
CA ASN A 391 11.83 63.67 -77.75
C ASN A 391 11.59 62.59 -76.68
N VAL A 392 12.24 62.67 -75.51
CA VAL A 392 12.02 61.76 -74.39
C VAL A 392 10.90 62.32 -73.51
N THR A 393 9.82 61.56 -73.38
CA THR A 393 8.64 61.93 -72.59
C THR A 393 8.44 61.07 -71.34
N SER A 394 9.31 60.09 -71.09
CA SER A 394 9.29 59.23 -69.91
C SER A 394 10.70 58.86 -69.46
N TYR A 395 10.87 58.55 -68.18
CA TYR A 395 12.17 58.24 -67.59
C TYR A 395 12.06 57.22 -66.44
N ARG A 396 13.05 56.31 -66.35
CA ARG A 396 13.21 55.39 -65.22
C ARG A 396 14.27 55.92 -64.25
N ILE A 397 13.85 56.48 -63.13
CA ILE A 397 14.73 56.79 -62.00
C ILE A 397 15.11 55.47 -61.34
N LYS A 398 16.41 55.18 -61.14
CA LYS A 398 16.92 53.90 -60.57
C LYS A 398 17.80 54.15 -59.33
N ARG A 399 18.08 53.07 -58.57
CA ARG A 399 18.91 53.07 -57.35
C ARG A 399 18.32 53.93 -56.23
N LEU A 400 17.00 53.86 -56.09
CA LEU A 400 16.25 54.46 -55.00
C LEU A 400 16.26 53.53 -53.78
N GLY A 401 16.14 54.08 -52.59
CA GLY A 401 16.03 53.32 -51.34
C GLY A 401 14.62 52.79 -51.14
N SER A 402 14.49 51.48 -51.03
CA SER A 402 13.25 50.79 -50.63
C SER A 402 12.67 51.38 -49.34
N GLY A 403 11.34 51.54 -49.27
CA GLY A 403 10.62 52.13 -48.13
C GLY A 403 10.78 53.64 -47.93
N MET A 404 11.70 54.31 -48.64
CA MET A 404 12.00 55.73 -48.44
C MET A 404 11.03 56.65 -49.19
N LEU A 405 10.78 57.83 -48.63
CA LEU A 405 10.00 58.90 -49.26
C LEU A 405 10.88 59.72 -50.22
N TYR A 406 10.47 59.84 -51.47
CA TYR A 406 11.13 60.65 -52.49
C TYR A 406 10.25 61.78 -52.99
N CYS A 407 10.86 62.95 -53.22
CA CYS A 407 10.24 64.07 -53.92
C CYS A 407 10.82 64.19 -55.34
N ILE A 408 9.96 64.19 -56.36
CA ILE A 408 10.30 64.24 -57.78
C ILE A 408 9.71 65.49 -58.43
N LYS A 409 10.47 66.09 -59.35
CA LYS A 409 10.09 67.28 -60.13
C LYS A 409 10.60 67.14 -61.57
N VAL A 410 9.78 67.52 -62.54
CA VAL A 410 10.18 67.60 -63.96
C VAL A 410 10.10 69.07 -64.39
N PHE A 411 11.12 69.51 -65.12
CA PHE A 411 11.26 70.86 -65.66
C PHE A 411 11.45 70.79 -67.18
N ALA A 412 10.73 71.60 -67.94
CA ALA A 412 10.92 71.78 -69.39
C ALA A 412 11.78 73.03 -69.62
N ILE A 413 12.85 72.91 -70.41
CA ILE A 413 13.91 73.92 -70.53
C ILE A 413 14.17 74.21 -72.02
N LYS A 414 14.33 75.49 -72.37
CA LYS A 414 14.48 75.97 -73.76
C LYS A 414 15.93 76.20 -74.19
N ASP A 415 16.78 76.62 -73.27
CA ASP A 415 18.20 76.89 -73.47
C ASP A 415 18.94 76.66 -72.15
N THR A 416 20.23 76.98 -72.06
CA THR A 416 21.08 76.56 -70.93
C THR A 416 20.67 77.08 -69.54
N ASN A 417 19.70 78.00 -69.42
CA ASN A 417 19.04 78.31 -68.13
C ASN A 417 17.55 78.68 -68.20
N THR A 418 16.92 78.89 -69.36
CA THR A 418 15.53 79.37 -69.43
C THR A 418 14.50 78.27 -69.18
N LEU A 419 13.86 78.32 -68.01
CA LEU A 419 12.75 77.45 -67.60
C LEU A 419 11.45 77.81 -68.34
N VAL A 420 10.89 76.87 -69.10
CA VAL A 420 9.59 77.01 -69.78
C VAL A 420 8.43 76.65 -68.86
N LYS A 421 8.56 75.51 -68.16
CA LYS A 421 7.48 74.93 -67.34
C LYS A 421 8.05 74.00 -66.28
N ARG A 422 7.33 73.78 -65.18
CA ARG A 422 7.65 72.75 -64.17
C ARG A 422 6.42 71.95 -63.79
N SER A 423 6.62 70.75 -63.26
CA SER A 423 5.58 69.95 -62.60
C SER A 423 5.24 70.52 -61.21
N LYS A 424 4.18 69.97 -60.60
CA LYS A 424 4.07 69.98 -59.12
C LYS A 424 5.16 69.08 -58.52
N ASN A 425 5.42 69.23 -57.22
CA ASN A 425 6.18 68.22 -56.49
C ASN A 425 5.35 66.93 -56.46
N ILE A 426 5.90 65.80 -56.87
CA ILE A 426 5.33 64.49 -56.56
C ILE A 426 6.09 63.96 -55.35
N ILE A 427 5.38 63.60 -54.29
CA ILE A 427 5.94 62.92 -53.11
C ILE A 427 5.32 61.53 -53.08
N LEU A 428 6.15 60.50 -52.98
CA LEU A 428 5.72 59.10 -52.87
C LEU A 428 6.71 58.28 -52.06
N GLN A 429 6.27 57.13 -51.55
CA GLN A 429 7.09 56.17 -50.83
C GLN A 429 7.45 54.99 -51.75
N MET A 430 8.72 54.59 -51.78
CA MET A 430 9.14 53.37 -52.49
C MET A 430 8.55 52.12 -51.84
N ASN A 431 8.17 51.14 -52.65
CA ASN A 431 7.74 49.83 -52.14
C ASN A 431 8.86 49.15 -51.33
N ALA A 432 8.48 48.38 -50.31
CA ALA A 432 9.38 47.52 -49.56
C ALA A 432 8.65 46.27 -49.07
N ALA A 433 9.42 45.26 -48.66
CA ALA A 433 8.85 44.18 -47.88
C ALA A 433 8.26 44.74 -46.57
N PRO A 434 7.06 44.31 -46.14
CA PRO A 434 6.54 44.63 -44.82
C PRO A 434 7.50 44.21 -43.71
N ASP A 435 7.41 44.86 -42.56
CA ASP A 435 8.18 44.47 -41.38
C ASP A 435 7.91 43.00 -41.01
N LYS A 436 8.87 42.35 -40.30
CA LYS A 436 8.62 41.00 -39.78
C LYS A 436 7.49 41.06 -38.73
N PRO A 437 6.45 40.21 -38.79
CA PRO A 437 5.40 40.21 -37.77
C PRO A 437 5.96 39.81 -36.41
N ASN A 438 5.42 40.40 -35.33
CA ASN A 438 5.83 40.10 -33.96
C ASN A 438 4.85 39.09 -33.34
N ILE A 439 5.30 37.84 -33.18
CA ILE A 439 4.51 36.70 -32.70
C ILE A 439 4.65 36.49 -31.19
N LYS A 440 3.54 36.20 -30.52
CA LYS A 440 3.45 35.91 -29.07
C LYS A 440 2.58 34.68 -28.80
N LEU A 441 2.77 34.10 -27.61
CA LEU A 441 1.90 33.06 -27.07
C LEU A 441 0.70 33.70 -26.38
N ARG A 442 -0.52 33.40 -26.85
CA ARG A 442 -1.79 33.88 -26.28
C ARG A 442 -2.35 32.91 -25.24
N ALA A 443 -2.30 31.61 -25.52
CA ALA A 443 -2.73 30.55 -24.61
C ALA A 443 -2.03 29.22 -24.92
N CYS A 444 -1.87 28.36 -23.92
CA CYS A 444 -1.31 27.01 -24.07
C CYS A 444 -1.96 26.06 -23.07
N ASN A 445 -2.33 24.85 -23.50
CA ASN A 445 -2.77 23.77 -22.61
C ASN A 445 -2.42 22.39 -23.21
N HIS A 446 -2.83 21.32 -22.55
CA HIS A 446 -2.56 19.92 -22.93
C HIS A 446 -3.08 19.51 -24.32
N LYS A 447 -3.89 20.33 -25.00
CA LYS A 447 -4.52 20.03 -26.30
C LYS A 447 -4.28 21.08 -27.39
N TYR A 448 -3.91 22.32 -27.04
CA TYR A 448 -3.68 23.36 -28.05
C TYR A 448 -2.67 24.44 -27.63
N ILE A 449 -2.11 25.09 -28.65
CA ILE A 449 -1.28 26.29 -28.56
C ILE A 449 -1.97 27.39 -29.38
N THR A 450 -2.36 28.49 -28.75
CA THR A 450 -2.88 29.68 -29.45
C THR A 450 -1.80 30.75 -29.49
N ILE A 451 -1.43 31.15 -30.70
CA ILE A 451 -0.49 32.24 -30.98
C ILE A 451 -1.24 33.49 -31.47
N GLU A 452 -0.62 34.65 -31.28
CA GLU A 452 -1.11 35.95 -31.74
C GLU A 452 0.03 36.78 -32.35
N TRP A 453 -0.30 37.70 -33.26
CA TRP A 453 0.63 38.69 -33.81
C TRP A 453 -0.09 39.99 -34.15
N LYS A 454 0.63 41.11 -34.13
CA LYS A 454 0.13 42.37 -34.71
C LYS A 454 0.44 42.42 -36.21
N PRO A 455 -0.41 43.06 -37.04
CA PRO A 455 -0.07 43.37 -38.42
C PRO A 455 1.24 44.18 -38.51
N PRO A 456 2.13 43.88 -39.47
CA PRO A 456 3.39 44.61 -39.64
C PRO A 456 3.18 45.94 -40.37
N MET A 457 4.17 46.84 -40.26
CA MET A 457 4.22 48.07 -41.06
C MET A 457 4.39 47.73 -42.55
N THR A 458 3.64 48.42 -43.41
CA THR A 458 3.69 48.31 -44.88
C THR A 458 4.28 49.57 -45.51
N TYR A 459 4.91 49.45 -46.68
CA TYR A 459 5.61 50.55 -47.34
C TYR A 459 5.17 50.67 -48.80
N GLY A 460 4.72 51.86 -49.22
CA GLY A 460 4.19 52.09 -50.56
C GLY A 460 2.97 51.22 -50.89
N GLU A 461 2.96 50.62 -52.07
CA GLU A 461 1.86 49.77 -52.57
C GLU A 461 1.94 48.31 -52.06
N SER A 462 2.99 47.95 -51.30
CA SER A 462 3.24 46.60 -50.75
C SER A 462 2.40 46.30 -49.50
N GLN A 463 1.09 46.19 -49.70
CA GLN A 463 0.10 45.85 -48.67
C GLN A 463 0.11 44.35 -48.34
N VAL A 464 -0.20 43.97 -47.10
CA VAL A 464 -0.29 42.56 -46.68
C VAL A 464 -1.56 41.91 -47.24
N VAL A 465 -1.41 40.80 -47.97
CA VAL A 465 -2.53 40.04 -48.57
C VAL A 465 -2.83 38.74 -47.84
N ALA A 466 -1.85 38.17 -47.13
CA ALA A 466 -1.97 36.94 -46.36
C ALA A 466 -0.80 36.78 -45.38
N TYR A 467 -0.92 35.88 -44.41
CA TYR A 467 0.22 35.38 -43.63
C TYR A 467 0.49 33.91 -43.93
N LYS A 468 1.76 33.50 -43.85
CA LYS A 468 2.20 32.11 -43.96
C LYS A 468 2.77 31.67 -42.62
N LEU A 469 2.09 30.74 -41.96
CA LEU A 469 2.47 30.22 -40.65
C LEU A 469 3.34 28.97 -40.80
N TYR A 470 4.43 28.93 -40.05
CA TYR A 470 5.36 27.83 -39.98
C TYR A 470 5.38 27.22 -38.57
N VAL A 471 5.34 25.89 -38.50
CA VAL A 471 5.54 25.11 -37.27
C VAL A 471 6.72 24.16 -37.50
N ASN A 472 7.74 24.21 -36.64
CA ASN A 472 8.99 23.45 -36.75
C ASN A 472 9.62 23.54 -38.17
N GLY A 473 9.58 24.74 -38.76
CA GLY A 473 10.14 25.05 -40.08
C GLY A 473 9.31 24.58 -41.29
N ARG A 474 8.13 23.96 -41.08
CA ARG A 474 7.21 23.53 -42.14
C ARG A 474 6.02 24.48 -42.21
N VAL A 475 5.52 24.78 -43.40
CA VAL A 475 4.27 25.57 -43.56
C VAL A 475 3.10 24.75 -43.02
N GLU A 476 2.40 25.29 -42.03
CA GLU A 476 1.23 24.67 -41.41
C GLU A 476 -0.07 25.23 -42.00
N ALA A 477 -0.10 26.55 -42.29
CA ALA A 477 -1.25 27.24 -42.84
C ALA A 477 -0.86 28.49 -43.63
N VAL A 478 -1.75 28.89 -44.55
CA VAL A 478 -1.81 30.25 -45.11
C VAL A 478 -3.11 30.87 -44.60
N LEU A 479 -3.02 32.08 -44.05
CA LEU A 479 -4.05 32.79 -43.30
C LEU A 479 -4.36 34.12 -44.01
N SER A 480 -5.57 34.65 -43.86
CA SER A 480 -5.97 35.92 -44.45
C SER A 480 -5.28 37.12 -43.77
N SER A 481 -5.25 38.28 -44.43
CA SER A 481 -4.52 39.48 -43.96
C SER A 481 -5.13 40.15 -42.72
N ASP A 482 -6.42 39.93 -42.47
CA ASP A 482 -7.15 40.33 -41.25
C ASP A 482 -6.89 39.40 -40.07
N GLN A 483 -6.47 38.15 -40.32
CA GLN A 483 -6.22 37.17 -39.27
C GLN A 483 -4.95 37.53 -38.48
N THR A 484 -5.11 37.66 -37.16
CA THR A 484 -4.07 38.06 -36.20
C THR A 484 -3.82 37.02 -35.08
N THR A 485 -4.59 35.92 -35.07
CA THR A 485 -4.41 34.82 -34.11
C THR A 485 -4.64 33.46 -34.77
N PHE A 486 -4.01 32.41 -34.24
CA PHE A 486 -4.17 31.04 -34.74
C PHE A 486 -4.07 30.02 -33.59
N THR A 487 -4.96 29.03 -33.59
CA THR A 487 -4.95 27.93 -32.60
C THR A 487 -4.53 26.63 -33.28
N TRP A 488 -3.42 26.05 -32.79
CA TRP A 488 -2.82 24.83 -33.29
C TRP A 488 -3.08 23.66 -32.33
N THR A 489 -3.61 22.55 -32.84
CA THR A 489 -4.16 21.43 -32.05
C THR A 489 -3.47 20.08 -32.30
N ARG A 490 -2.36 20.07 -33.05
CA ARG A 490 -1.67 18.84 -33.52
C ARG A 490 -0.43 18.48 -32.70
N GLY A 491 -0.34 18.97 -31.47
CA GLY A 491 0.80 18.77 -30.58
C GLY A 491 0.71 17.53 -29.72
N SER A 492 1.87 16.98 -29.36
CA SER A 492 2.05 15.99 -28.31
C SER A 492 2.44 16.68 -27.01
N ALA A 493 1.92 16.18 -25.88
CA ALA A 493 2.32 16.65 -24.55
C ALA A 493 3.83 16.42 -24.30
N CYS A 494 4.48 17.32 -23.56
CA CYS A 494 5.92 17.33 -23.27
C CYS A 494 6.87 17.55 -24.48
N GLU A 495 6.38 17.83 -25.68
CA GLU A 495 7.21 18.15 -26.85
C GLU A 495 7.34 19.68 -27.08
N ASP A 496 8.45 20.08 -27.71
CA ASP A 496 8.78 21.48 -28.04
C ASP A 496 8.34 21.84 -29.48
N TYR A 497 7.64 22.97 -29.62
CA TYR A 497 7.17 23.50 -30.89
C TYR A 497 7.69 24.91 -31.14
N VAL A 498 8.14 25.16 -32.37
CA VAL A 498 8.71 26.44 -32.83
C VAL A 498 7.77 27.06 -33.86
N PHE A 499 7.14 28.17 -33.50
CA PHE A 499 6.25 28.94 -34.36
C PHE A 499 6.99 30.12 -34.98
N GLN A 500 6.84 30.28 -36.30
CA GLN A 500 7.29 31.47 -37.03
C GLN A 500 6.25 31.87 -38.07
N ILE A 501 6.13 33.16 -38.37
CA ILE A 501 5.15 33.67 -39.33
C ILE A 501 5.79 34.66 -40.30
N GLN A 502 5.32 34.67 -41.54
CA GLN A 502 5.73 35.58 -42.61
C GLN A 502 4.51 36.31 -43.15
N ALA A 503 4.58 37.63 -43.36
CA ALA A 503 3.58 38.36 -44.12
C ALA A 503 3.89 38.29 -45.62
N LEU A 504 2.87 38.01 -46.42
CA LEU A 504 2.93 38.03 -47.89
C LEU A 504 2.35 39.36 -48.38
N SER A 505 3.04 40.04 -49.30
CA SER A 505 2.59 41.32 -49.84
C SER A 505 1.91 41.18 -51.21
N THR A 506 1.25 42.25 -51.66
CA THR A 506 0.74 42.42 -53.03
C THR A 506 1.79 42.19 -54.12
N ASP A 507 3.07 42.43 -53.82
CA ASP A 507 4.22 41.99 -54.61
C ASP A 507 4.82 40.73 -53.96
N GLU A 508 4.76 39.59 -54.66
CA GLU A 508 5.29 38.30 -54.17
C GLU A 508 6.80 38.33 -53.91
N SER A 509 7.55 39.24 -54.56
CA SER A 509 8.98 39.42 -54.33
C SER A 509 9.31 40.24 -53.07
N LEU A 510 8.29 40.83 -52.43
CA LEU A 510 8.38 41.66 -51.24
C LEU A 510 7.62 41.06 -50.05
N ALA A 511 7.67 39.73 -49.88
CA ALA A 511 7.26 39.10 -48.62
C ALA A 511 8.19 39.52 -47.46
N SER A 512 7.66 39.62 -46.24
CA SER A 512 8.44 40.00 -45.06
C SER A 512 9.55 38.98 -44.74
N PRO A 513 10.55 39.35 -43.93
CA PRO A 513 11.32 38.35 -43.19
C PRO A 513 10.40 37.51 -42.30
N LEU A 514 10.83 36.29 -41.96
CA LEU A 514 10.17 35.50 -40.92
C LEU A 514 10.25 36.23 -39.57
N SER A 515 9.21 36.06 -38.74
CA SER A 515 9.24 36.44 -37.34
C SER A 515 10.37 35.74 -36.58
N ASP A 516 10.72 36.29 -35.42
CA ASP A 516 11.58 35.58 -34.47
C ASP A 516 10.90 34.26 -34.02
N PRO A 517 11.66 33.19 -33.73
CA PRO A 517 11.12 31.87 -33.43
C PRO A 517 10.55 31.78 -32.01
N LEU A 518 9.22 31.74 -31.91
CA LEU A 518 8.51 31.52 -30.65
C LEU A 518 8.56 30.02 -30.30
N ARG A 519 9.31 29.66 -29.24
CA ARG A 519 9.39 28.31 -28.71
C ARG A 519 8.33 28.10 -27.63
N VAL A 520 7.58 27.00 -27.72
CA VAL A 520 6.51 26.62 -26.78
C VAL A 520 6.55 25.12 -26.53
N THR A 521 6.81 24.72 -25.29
CA THR A 521 6.62 23.33 -24.84
C THR A 521 5.15 23.09 -24.55
N LEU A 522 4.55 22.02 -25.09
CA LEU A 522 3.16 21.69 -24.75
C LEU A 522 3.08 21.15 -23.30
N PRO A 523 2.18 21.69 -22.44
CA PRO A 523 1.97 21.20 -21.08
C PRO A 523 1.75 19.68 -21.05
N GLY A 524 2.33 19.00 -20.06
CA GLY A 524 2.24 17.55 -19.96
C GLY A 524 2.96 16.94 -18.77
N VAL A 525 2.77 15.63 -18.61
CA VAL A 525 3.49 14.80 -17.65
C VAL A 525 3.94 13.52 -18.36
N LYS A 526 5.24 13.24 -18.32
CA LYS A 526 5.81 11.99 -18.81
C LYS A 526 5.66 10.92 -17.74
N VAL A 527 4.94 9.85 -18.06
CA VAL A 527 4.60 8.78 -17.12
C VAL A 527 5.85 8.09 -16.54
N PRO A 528 5.90 7.87 -15.21
CA PRO A 528 6.99 7.14 -14.57
C PRO A 528 6.84 5.64 -14.80
N LYS A 529 7.89 4.88 -14.50
CA LYS A 529 7.89 3.42 -14.62
C LYS A 529 7.36 2.80 -13.34
N LEU A 530 6.45 1.84 -13.46
CA LEU A 530 5.94 1.07 -12.32
C LEU A 530 6.85 -0.11 -12.01
N GLN A 531 6.92 -0.43 -10.72
CA GLN A 531 7.62 -1.60 -10.19
C GLN A 531 6.72 -2.26 -9.13
N SER A 532 6.76 -3.59 -9.04
CA SER A 532 6.03 -4.37 -8.02
C SER A 532 7.00 -4.97 -7.01
N ILE A 533 6.72 -4.78 -5.73
CA ILE A 533 7.49 -5.34 -4.61
C ILE A 533 6.63 -6.39 -3.90
N GLU A 534 7.09 -7.65 -3.92
CA GLU A 534 6.41 -8.77 -3.28
C GLU A 534 6.72 -8.83 -1.77
N ASN A 535 5.80 -8.32 -0.95
CA ASN A 535 5.92 -8.35 0.52
C ASN A 535 5.46 -9.69 1.11
N GLU A 536 5.95 -10.04 2.30
CA GLU A 536 5.86 -11.40 2.86
C GLU A 536 4.43 -11.87 3.21
N ASN A 537 3.46 -10.95 3.23
CA ASN A 537 2.12 -11.13 3.79
C ASN A 537 1.00 -11.17 2.74
N ASN A 538 1.28 -11.60 1.50
CA ASN A 538 0.36 -11.48 0.34
C ASN A 538 -0.08 -10.02 0.03
N LEU A 539 0.66 -9.03 0.52
CA LEU A 539 0.46 -7.62 0.16
C LEU A 539 1.25 -7.29 -1.10
N LEU A 540 0.58 -6.78 -2.12
CA LEU A 540 1.24 -6.33 -3.35
C LEU A 540 1.51 -4.84 -3.24
N ARG A 541 2.78 -4.47 -3.01
CA ARG A 541 3.23 -3.09 -3.02
C ARG A 541 3.59 -2.69 -4.45
N ILE A 542 3.08 -1.55 -4.90
CA ILE A 542 3.37 -0.93 -6.20
C ILE A 542 4.13 0.36 -5.92
N THR A 543 5.24 0.58 -6.63
CA THR A 543 6.04 1.80 -6.54
C THR A 543 6.25 2.39 -7.93
N TRP A 544 6.49 3.71 -8.00
CA TRP A 544 6.80 4.42 -9.24
C TRP A 544 7.81 5.53 -9.03
N ASP A 545 8.58 5.80 -10.08
CA ASP A 545 9.57 6.89 -10.11
C ASP A 545 8.88 8.27 -10.08
N GLU A 546 9.67 9.34 -9.90
CA GLU A 546 9.17 10.71 -9.97
C GLU A 546 8.72 11.08 -11.40
N PRO A 547 7.48 11.56 -11.61
CA PRO A 547 6.99 11.95 -12.93
C PRO A 547 7.68 13.23 -13.43
N VAL A 548 8.09 13.23 -14.71
CA VAL A 548 8.72 14.42 -15.32
C VAL A 548 7.63 15.32 -15.90
N ILE A 549 7.43 16.47 -15.27
CA ILE A 549 6.45 17.49 -15.65
C ILE A 549 7.04 18.43 -16.71
N SER A 550 6.23 18.96 -17.63
CA SER A 550 6.67 19.87 -18.70
C SER A 550 5.64 20.94 -19.04
N GLY A 551 6.09 22.03 -19.67
CA GLY A 551 5.23 23.15 -20.12
C GLY A 551 4.45 23.88 -19.01
N GLY A 552 4.82 23.72 -17.74
CA GLY A 552 4.11 24.34 -16.61
C GLY A 552 2.82 23.62 -16.17
N ALA A 553 2.62 22.37 -16.61
CA ALA A 553 1.55 21.51 -16.08
C ALA A 553 1.67 21.30 -14.55
N LYS A 554 0.58 20.89 -13.90
CA LYS A 554 0.54 20.55 -12.47
C LYS A 554 -0.26 19.26 -12.27
N ILE A 555 0.26 18.33 -11.46
CA ILE A 555 -0.44 17.10 -11.13
C ILE A 555 -1.58 17.43 -10.16
N SER A 556 -2.74 16.83 -10.36
CA SER A 556 -3.89 16.95 -9.44
C SER A 556 -3.93 15.76 -8.48
N TYR A 557 -3.75 14.54 -9.00
CA TYR A 557 -3.58 13.32 -8.20
C TYR A 557 -3.10 12.14 -9.04
N PHE A 558 -2.60 11.10 -8.37
CA PHE A 558 -2.42 9.76 -8.92
C PHE A 558 -3.57 8.83 -8.51
N ARG A 559 -3.90 7.86 -9.35
CA ARG A 559 -4.60 6.61 -8.96
C ARG A 559 -3.78 5.41 -9.43
N VAL A 560 -3.79 4.31 -8.69
CA VAL A 560 -3.27 3.02 -9.18
C VAL A 560 -4.44 2.07 -9.34
N ILE A 561 -4.59 1.51 -10.52
CA ILE A 561 -5.72 0.67 -10.91
C ILE A 561 -5.20 -0.74 -11.15
N SER A 562 -5.78 -1.72 -10.44
CA SER A 562 -5.55 -3.15 -10.61
C SER A 562 -6.81 -3.81 -11.17
N GLU A 563 -6.68 -4.47 -12.32
CA GLU A 563 -7.74 -5.19 -13.02
C GLU A 563 -7.38 -6.68 -13.09
N ASN A 564 -8.23 -7.56 -12.58
CA ASN A 564 -8.05 -9.00 -12.74
C ASN A 564 -8.52 -9.42 -14.15
N GLU A 565 -7.62 -9.98 -14.97
CA GLU A 565 -7.89 -10.36 -16.36
C GLU A 565 -8.93 -11.49 -16.52
N GLN A 566 -9.33 -12.16 -15.43
CA GLN A 566 -10.18 -13.36 -15.43
C GLN A 566 -11.56 -13.08 -14.83
N SER A 567 -11.65 -12.27 -13.78
CA SER A 567 -12.91 -11.88 -13.12
C SER A 567 -13.45 -10.53 -13.61
N GLY A 568 -12.63 -9.72 -14.31
CA GLY A 568 -12.96 -8.33 -14.66
C GLY A 568 -13.04 -7.39 -13.46
N ARG A 569 -12.64 -7.86 -12.26
CA ARG A 569 -12.72 -7.09 -11.03
C ARG A 569 -11.65 -6.00 -11.01
N VAL A 570 -12.09 -4.76 -10.80
CA VAL A 570 -11.22 -3.60 -10.66
C VAL A 570 -11.11 -3.20 -9.18
N GLN A 571 -9.90 -2.92 -8.72
CA GLN A 571 -9.61 -2.28 -7.45
C GLN A 571 -8.75 -1.03 -7.72
N ILE A 572 -9.10 0.08 -7.07
CA ILE A 572 -8.43 1.37 -7.25
C ILE A 572 -7.82 1.80 -5.91
N GLN A 573 -6.59 2.33 -5.97
CA GLN A 573 -5.89 2.95 -4.86
C GLN A 573 -5.67 4.43 -5.16
N GLY A 574 -5.86 5.29 -4.16
CA GLY A 574 -5.87 6.75 -4.30
C GLY A 574 -7.30 7.36 -4.23
N PRO A 575 -7.49 8.63 -4.60
CA PRO A 575 -6.49 9.53 -5.17
C PRO A 575 -5.33 9.83 -4.20
N PHE A 576 -4.12 9.94 -4.75
CA PHE A 576 -2.90 10.26 -4.01
C PHE A 576 -2.32 11.61 -4.46
N ASP A 577 -1.74 12.34 -3.51
CA ASP A 577 -1.04 13.60 -3.73
C ASP A 577 0.23 13.45 -4.61
N GLU A 578 0.70 14.56 -5.22
CA GLU A 578 1.89 14.55 -6.10
C GLU A 578 3.20 14.15 -5.39
N SER A 579 3.24 14.09 -4.06
CA SER A 579 4.37 13.57 -3.27
C SER A 579 4.44 12.04 -3.16
N ILE A 580 3.34 11.32 -3.42
CA ILE A 580 3.27 9.87 -3.18
C ILE A 580 3.96 9.08 -4.31
N ARG A 581 4.75 8.06 -3.93
CA ARG A 581 5.52 7.19 -4.86
C ARG A 581 5.26 5.69 -4.64
N GLU A 582 4.41 5.32 -3.68
CA GLU A 582 4.04 3.93 -3.43
C GLU A 582 2.59 3.76 -2.92
N CYS A 583 2.01 2.59 -3.16
CA CYS A 583 0.76 2.13 -2.56
C CYS A 583 0.74 0.61 -2.35
N GLU A 584 -0.16 0.09 -1.52
CA GLU A 584 -0.34 -1.35 -1.33
C GLU A 584 -1.75 -1.82 -1.68
N PHE A 585 -1.84 -2.92 -2.42
CA PHE A 585 -3.07 -3.67 -2.62
C PHE A 585 -3.16 -4.81 -1.60
N SER A 586 -4.32 -4.90 -0.96
CA SER A 586 -4.72 -6.00 -0.08
C SER A 586 -5.99 -6.66 -0.61
N ASN A 587 -6.12 -7.96 -0.35
CA ASN A 587 -7.28 -8.79 -0.72
C ASN A 587 -7.63 -8.81 -2.23
N LEU A 588 -6.59 -8.75 -3.08
CA LEU A 588 -6.70 -9.10 -4.51
C LEU A 588 -7.19 -10.53 -4.66
N ASP A 589 -8.04 -10.77 -5.66
CA ASP A 589 -8.52 -12.09 -6.04
C ASP A 589 -7.42 -12.93 -6.72
N VAL A 590 -7.62 -14.24 -6.76
CA VAL A 590 -6.68 -15.17 -7.41
C VAL A 590 -6.77 -14.98 -8.92
N GLY A 591 -5.64 -14.88 -9.60
CA GLY A 591 -5.58 -14.70 -11.05
C GLY A 591 -4.45 -13.78 -11.48
N ARG A 592 -4.52 -13.30 -12.72
CA ARG A 592 -3.53 -12.38 -13.29
C ARG A 592 -4.05 -10.96 -13.23
N HIS A 593 -3.32 -10.08 -12.55
CA HIS A 593 -3.68 -8.69 -12.38
C HIS A 593 -2.86 -7.80 -13.30
N LYS A 594 -3.55 -7.01 -14.11
CA LYS A 594 -3.03 -5.94 -14.97
C LYS A 594 -3.10 -4.63 -14.18
N ILE A 595 -1.96 -4.02 -13.90
CA ILE A 595 -1.84 -2.89 -12.96
C ILE A 595 -1.20 -1.69 -13.66
N HIS A 596 -1.83 -0.51 -13.58
CA HIS A 596 -1.33 0.73 -14.15
C HIS A 596 -1.52 1.93 -13.21
N LEU A 597 -0.65 2.93 -13.35
CA LEU A 597 -0.78 4.24 -12.71
C LEU A 597 -1.54 5.15 -13.67
N GLU A 598 -2.44 5.94 -13.12
CA GLU A 598 -3.21 6.96 -13.81
C GLU A 598 -2.86 8.32 -13.18
N ILE A 599 -2.39 9.27 -13.99
CA ILE A 599 -2.01 10.61 -13.55
C ILE A 599 -3.06 11.61 -14.04
N THR A 600 -3.78 12.25 -13.13
CA THR A 600 -4.71 13.33 -13.49
C THR A 600 -3.99 14.66 -13.41
N ILE A 601 -4.04 15.46 -14.48
CA ILE A 601 -3.39 16.77 -14.57
C ILE A 601 -4.44 17.87 -14.35
N HIS A 602 -4.09 18.92 -13.60
CA HIS A 602 -5.00 20.01 -13.27
C HIS A 602 -5.56 20.69 -14.54
N GLY A 603 -6.88 20.83 -14.62
CA GLY A 603 -7.56 21.38 -15.81
C GLY A 603 -7.64 20.42 -17.00
N SER A 604 -7.39 19.13 -16.82
CA SER A 604 -7.66 18.08 -17.83
C SER A 604 -8.81 17.17 -17.39
N LEU A 605 -9.71 16.87 -18.32
CA LEU A 605 -10.70 15.80 -18.18
C LEU A 605 -10.11 14.40 -18.50
N GLU A 606 -8.95 14.36 -19.17
CA GLU A 606 -8.25 13.14 -19.54
C GLU A 606 -7.02 12.94 -18.65
N SER A 607 -6.83 11.70 -18.20
CA SER A 607 -5.70 11.27 -17.40
C SER A 607 -4.63 10.56 -18.24
N VAL A 608 -3.38 10.60 -17.80
CA VAL A 608 -2.25 9.97 -18.49
C VAL A 608 -1.90 8.66 -17.80
N CYS A 609 -2.14 7.54 -18.49
CA CYS A 609 -1.89 6.20 -17.96
C CYS A 609 -0.48 5.68 -18.27
N SER A 610 0.14 5.02 -17.30
CA SER A 610 1.39 4.28 -17.50
C SER A 610 1.18 3.05 -18.39
N ASN A 611 2.28 2.52 -18.93
CA ASN A 611 2.27 1.12 -19.38
C ASN A 611 1.87 0.20 -18.20
N PRO A 612 1.03 -0.82 -18.44
CA PRO A 612 0.64 -1.75 -17.39
C PRO A 612 1.75 -2.77 -17.08
N ILE A 613 1.88 -3.11 -15.81
CA ILE A 613 2.62 -4.30 -15.35
C ILE A 613 1.64 -5.44 -15.06
N TYR A 614 2.12 -6.69 -15.10
CA TYR A 614 1.30 -7.88 -14.86
C TYR A 614 1.84 -8.64 -13.65
N VAL A 615 0.97 -8.94 -12.69
CA VAL A 615 1.29 -9.65 -11.46
C VAL A 615 0.31 -10.81 -11.26
N ASP A 616 0.83 -12.02 -11.13
CA ASP A 616 0.02 -13.21 -10.87
C ASP A 616 -0.21 -13.39 -9.36
N ILE A 617 -1.43 -13.20 -8.89
CA ILE A 617 -1.83 -13.48 -7.51
C ILE A 617 -2.18 -14.97 -7.39
N GLY A 618 -1.26 -15.74 -6.81
CA GLY A 618 -1.40 -17.18 -6.63
C GLY A 618 -2.17 -17.57 -5.36
N GLN A 619 -2.95 -18.65 -5.43
CA GLN A 619 -3.56 -19.28 -4.25
C GLN A 619 -2.52 -20.17 -3.55
N LYS A 620 -2.35 -20.05 -2.23
CA LYS A 620 -1.50 -20.97 -1.45
C LYS A 620 -2.08 -22.39 -1.53
N PRO A 621 -1.24 -23.45 -1.63
CA PRO A 621 -1.74 -24.83 -1.64
C PRO A 621 -2.54 -25.16 -0.39
N GLU A 622 -3.54 -26.04 -0.52
CA GLU A 622 -4.28 -26.54 0.64
C GLU A 622 -3.35 -27.31 1.59
N ALA A 623 -3.67 -27.27 2.89
CA ALA A 623 -2.96 -28.05 3.89
C ALA A 623 -3.11 -29.55 3.60
N PRO A 624 -2.03 -30.34 3.52
CA PRO A 624 -2.16 -31.78 3.35
C PRO A 624 -2.89 -32.42 4.54
N ASN A 625 -3.74 -33.42 4.29
CA ASN A 625 -4.37 -34.21 5.35
C ASN A 625 -3.44 -35.40 5.67
N LEU A 626 -2.84 -35.39 6.86
CA LEU A 626 -1.81 -36.32 7.30
C LEU A 626 -2.40 -37.48 8.12
N GLN A 627 -2.18 -38.70 7.64
CA GLN A 627 -2.48 -39.95 8.33
C GLN A 627 -1.17 -40.62 8.76
N ILE A 628 -1.15 -41.24 9.94
CA ILE A 628 0.04 -41.94 10.46
C ILE A 628 -0.33 -43.34 10.94
N GLN A 629 0.39 -44.35 10.43
CA GLN A 629 0.35 -45.73 10.88
C GLN A 629 1.66 -46.05 11.61
N VAL A 630 1.58 -46.28 12.93
CA VAL A 630 2.75 -46.70 13.74
C VAL A 630 2.94 -48.21 13.57
N LEU A 631 4.10 -48.61 13.03
CA LEU A 631 4.40 -50.01 12.74
C LEU A 631 4.82 -50.75 14.01
N GLY A 632 4.32 -51.98 14.18
CA GLY A 632 4.65 -52.83 15.32
C GLY A 632 3.93 -52.49 16.63
N LEU A 633 3.05 -51.48 16.66
CA LEU A 633 2.41 -51.03 17.90
C LEU A 633 1.37 -52.03 18.44
N ALA A 634 0.64 -52.72 17.57
CA ALA A 634 -0.36 -53.72 17.98
C ALA A 634 0.32 -55.01 18.43
N GLU A 635 1.37 -55.39 17.70
CA GLU A 635 2.28 -56.51 17.93
C GLU A 635 2.99 -56.34 19.27
N ARG A 636 3.53 -55.15 19.53
CA ARG A 636 4.16 -54.78 20.81
C ARG A 636 3.19 -54.92 21.98
N LYS A 637 1.99 -54.35 21.88
CA LYS A 637 0.96 -54.44 22.93
C LYS A 637 0.48 -55.88 23.19
N LYS A 638 0.43 -56.74 22.16
CA LYS A 638 0.19 -58.19 22.32
C LYS A 638 1.34 -58.84 23.13
N LEU A 639 2.59 -58.61 22.73
CA LEU A 639 3.77 -59.17 23.39
C LEU A 639 3.92 -58.69 24.84
N ASP A 640 3.64 -57.41 25.14
CA ASP A 640 3.64 -56.89 26.51
C ASP A 640 2.61 -57.63 27.41
N LYS A 641 1.42 -57.96 26.89
CA LYS A 641 0.43 -58.78 27.61
C LYS A 641 0.91 -60.22 27.81
N ILE A 642 1.51 -60.83 26.78
CA ILE A 642 2.03 -62.21 26.85
C ILE A 642 3.14 -62.31 27.90
N ALA A 643 4.14 -61.42 27.85
CA ALA A 643 5.22 -61.38 28.84
C ALA A 643 4.67 -61.16 30.27
N SER A 644 3.69 -60.25 30.44
CA SER A 644 3.02 -60.01 31.71
C SER A 644 2.34 -61.26 32.26
N ASN A 645 1.63 -62.03 31.43
CA ASN A 645 0.97 -63.27 31.83
C ASN A 645 1.97 -64.38 32.16
N LEU A 646 3.04 -64.54 31.35
CA LEU A 646 4.10 -65.53 31.60
C LEU A 646 4.82 -65.28 32.93
N ILE A 647 5.16 -64.01 33.23
CA ILE A 647 5.78 -63.61 34.50
C ILE A 647 4.86 -63.91 35.69
N ASN A 648 3.57 -63.58 35.60
CA ASN A 648 2.62 -63.83 36.68
C ASN A 648 2.37 -65.32 36.93
N LYS A 649 2.28 -66.14 35.86
CA LYS A 649 2.21 -67.61 36.00
C LYS A 649 3.51 -68.20 36.59
N ARG A 650 4.67 -67.70 36.17
CA ARG A 650 6.00 -68.09 36.72
C ARG A 650 6.12 -67.78 38.21
N ASP A 651 5.86 -66.55 38.62
CA ASP A 651 5.94 -66.13 40.03
C ASP A 651 4.99 -66.95 40.93
N ARG A 652 3.82 -67.36 40.43
CA ARG A 652 2.90 -68.26 41.15
C ARG A 652 3.44 -69.69 41.25
N LEU A 653 4.02 -70.26 40.20
CA LEU A 653 4.64 -71.59 40.27
C LEU A 653 5.88 -71.61 41.16
N LEU A 654 6.69 -70.55 41.18
CA LEU A 654 7.83 -70.40 42.10
C LEU A 654 7.40 -70.47 43.57
N ARG A 655 6.30 -69.80 43.95
CA ARG A 655 5.71 -69.93 45.29
C ARG A 655 5.33 -71.37 45.61
N ILE A 656 4.61 -72.04 44.70
CA ILE A 656 4.15 -73.42 44.91
C ILE A 656 5.35 -74.38 45.09
N VAL A 657 6.33 -74.33 44.19
CA VAL A 657 7.51 -75.22 44.23
C VAL A 657 8.30 -75.07 45.53
N THR A 658 8.51 -73.85 46.02
CA THR A 658 9.32 -73.61 47.23
C THR A 658 8.56 -73.86 48.54
N PHE A 659 7.23 -73.64 48.58
CA PHE A 659 6.43 -73.80 49.81
C PHE A 659 5.77 -75.19 49.99
N SER A 660 5.77 -76.05 48.96
CA SER A 660 5.21 -77.41 49.01
C SER A 660 6.18 -78.48 49.55
N LYS A 661 6.71 -78.28 50.76
CA LYS A 661 7.64 -79.22 51.42
C LYS A 661 7.02 -80.55 51.91
N GLY A 662 5.75 -80.83 51.61
CA GLY A 662 5.03 -82.03 52.08
C GLY A 662 4.60 -83.00 50.96
N GLU A 663 3.90 -82.50 49.94
CA GLU A 663 3.22 -83.34 48.93
C GLU A 663 4.11 -83.64 47.72
N LYS A 664 4.75 -84.82 47.73
CA LYS A 664 5.73 -85.22 46.70
C LYS A 664 5.14 -85.50 45.30
N THR A 665 3.82 -85.66 45.17
CA THR A 665 3.17 -86.18 43.96
C THR A 665 3.16 -85.22 42.77
N ASN A 666 2.97 -83.91 43.00
CA ASN A 666 2.84 -82.92 41.92
C ASN A 666 4.10 -82.09 41.63
N LEU A 667 5.13 -82.17 42.49
CA LEU A 667 6.33 -81.34 42.39
C LEU A 667 7.10 -81.47 41.05
N PRO A 668 7.29 -82.68 40.45
CA PRO A 668 7.98 -82.80 39.17
C PRO A 668 7.26 -82.09 38.02
N LYS A 669 5.92 -82.20 37.98
CA LYS A 669 5.05 -81.53 36.99
C LYS A 669 5.14 -80.01 37.13
N SER A 670 5.13 -79.49 38.36
CA SER A 670 5.32 -78.06 38.63
C SER A 670 6.68 -77.53 38.18
N MET A 671 7.76 -78.30 38.38
CA MET A 671 9.11 -77.92 37.91
C MET A 671 9.26 -77.99 36.39
N ALA A 672 8.63 -78.96 35.71
CA ALA A 672 8.59 -79.01 34.25
C ALA A 672 7.84 -77.80 33.67
N ASN A 673 6.64 -77.49 34.20
CA ASN A 673 5.86 -76.32 33.82
C ASN A 673 6.66 -75.01 34.00
N LEU A 674 7.40 -74.88 35.12
CA LEU A 674 8.25 -73.70 35.37
C LEU A 674 9.32 -73.51 34.28
N ARG A 675 10.01 -74.58 33.85
CA ARG A 675 11.01 -74.51 32.77
C ARG A 675 10.39 -74.05 31.46
N HIS A 676 9.22 -74.57 31.09
CA HIS A 676 8.53 -74.16 29.87
C HIS A 676 8.06 -72.70 29.90
N LEU A 677 7.65 -72.17 31.06
CA LEU A 677 7.36 -70.75 31.22
C LEU A 677 8.63 -69.88 31.12
N GLU A 678 9.76 -70.34 31.66
CA GLU A 678 11.04 -69.63 31.54
C GLU A 678 11.57 -69.59 30.09
N GLU A 679 11.43 -70.69 29.35
CA GLU A 679 11.74 -70.78 27.92
C GLU A 679 10.84 -69.82 27.11
N ALA A 680 9.52 -69.88 27.32
CA ALA A 680 8.55 -69.00 26.66
C ALA A 680 8.78 -67.52 26.98
N LEU A 681 9.13 -67.19 28.23
CA LEU A 681 9.44 -65.83 28.64
C LEU A 681 10.73 -65.33 27.99
N ASN A 682 11.77 -66.15 27.92
CA ASN A 682 13.01 -65.80 27.21
C ASN A 682 12.74 -65.49 25.72
N ASP A 683 11.91 -66.27 25.04
CA ASP A 683 11.60 -66.04 23.62
C ASP A 683 10.68 -64.84 23.40
N CYS A 684 9.67 -64.63 24.26
CA CYS A 684 8.86 -63.41 24.23
C CYS A 684 9.70 -62.14 24.46
N LEU A 685 10.68 -62.20 25.36
CA LEU A 685 11.61 -61.10 25.64
C LEU A 685 12.63 -60.84 24.50
N LYS A 686 12.94 -61.85 23.66
CA LYS A 686 13.67 -61.66 22.40
C LYS A 686 12.80 -60.96 21.36
N LEU A 687 11.55 -61.39 21.17
CA LEU A 687 10.63 -60.78 20.20
C LEU A 687 10.32 -59.31 20.54
N LEU A 688 10.20 -58.98 21.83
CA LEU A 688 10.01 -57.60 22.31
C LEU A 688 11.17 -56.66 21.92
N ALA A 689 12.41 -57.16 21.80
CA ALA A 689 13.57 -56.37 21.42
C ALA A 689 13.43 -55.76 20.00
N ASN A 690 12.75 -56.45 19.08
CA ASN A 690 12.48 -55.97 17.72
C ASN A 690 11.56 -54.73 17.69
N TYR A 691 10.79 -54.51 18.76
CA TYR A 691 9.83 -53.41 18.94
C TYR A 691 10.26 -52.49 20.10
N THR A 692 11.56 -52.31 20.30
CA THR A 692 12.13 -51.51 21.39
C THR A 692 13.22 -50.55 20.89
N GLY A 693 13.23 -49.32 21.42
CA GLY A 693 14.32 -48.36 21.22
C GLY A 693 14.09 -47.26 20.16
N PHE A 694 13.04 -47.37 19.35
CA PHE A 694 12.64 -46.35 18.38
C PHE A 694 11.17 -46.54 17.96
N ILE A 695 10.52 -45.45 17.53
CA ILE A 695 9.23 -45.52 16.83
C ILE A 695 9.50 -45.62 15.32
N VAL A 696 8.81 -46.52 14.62
CA VAL A 696 8.73 -46.51 13.15
C VAL A 696 7.30 -46.17 12.74
N ALA A 697 7.13 -45.19 11.85
CA ALA A 697 5.82 -44.77 11.38
C ALA A 697 5.81 -44.60 9.86
N ASN A 698 4.79 -45.16 9.20
CA ASN A 698 4.42 -44.77 7.85
C ASN A 698 3.54 -43.51 7.96
N LEU A 699 3.98 -42.41 7.38
CA LEU A 699 3.17 -41.22 7.13
C LEU A 699 2.57 -41.37 5.75
N ALA A 700 1.29 -41.03 5.58
CA ALA A 700 0.61 -40.95 4.30
C ALA A 700 -0.24 -39.66 4.25
N TRP A 701 -0.36 -39.02 3.09
CA TRP A 701 -1.12 -37.77 2.98
C TRP A 701 -1.82 -37.60 1.64
N SER A 702 -3.04 -37.07 1.71
CA SER A 702 -3.69 -36.44 0.58
C SER A 702 -3.41 -34.93 0.59
N CYS A 703 -3.39 -34.34 -0.58
CA CYS A 703 -3.30 -32.90 -0.81
C CYS A 703 -3.98 -32.66 -2.16
N TYR A 704 -5.05 -31.88 -2.14
CA TYR A 704 -5.84 -31.50 -3.29
C TYR A 704 -5.32 -30.18 -3.85
N GLN A 705 -5.46 -29.98 -5.16
CA GLN A 705 -5.00 -28.78 -5.85
C GLN A 705 -6.12 -28.33 -6.79
N PRO A 706 -6.96 -27.36 -6.38
CA PRO A 706 -8.06 -26.89 -7.21
C PRO A 706 -7.58 -26.19 -8.49
N ASN A 707 -6.49 -25.42 -8.40
CA ASN A 707 -6.06 -24.46 -9.41
C ASN A 707 -4.63 -24.74 -9.92
N GLN A 708 -4.44 -24.63 -11.24
CA GLN A 708 -3.18 -24.95 -11.94
C GLN A 708 -2.20 -23.76 -12.04
N THR A 709 -2.50 -22.62 -11.42
CA THR A 709 -1.75 -21.35 -11.59
C THR A 709 -0.37 -21.34 -10.91
N VAL A 710 -0.07 -22.28 -10.02
CA VAL A 710 1.21 -22.39 -9.32
C VAL A 710 1.64 -23.85 -9.23
N ARG A 711 2.92 -24.16 -9.53
CA ARG A 711 3.39 -25.55 -9.60
C ARG A 711 3.83 -26.07 -8.23
N LEU A 712 3.21 -27.15 -7.77
CA LEU A 712 3.70 -27.92 -6.63
C LEU A 712 5.09 -28.51 -6.95
N LEU A 713 6.08 -28.22 -6.09
CA LEU A 713 7.38 -28.87 -6.15
C LEU A 713 7.45 -30.07 -5.21
N GLY A 714 6.83 -29.98 -4.03
CA GLY A 714 7.07 -30.96 -3.00
C GLY A 714 6.36 -30.77 -1.67
N PHE A 715 6.81 -31.56 -0.69
CA PHE A 715 6.34 -31.55 0.69
C PHE A 715 7.51 -31.54 1.67
N ARG A 716 7.32 -30.92 2.85
CA ARG A 716 8.28 -30.95 3.97
C ARG A 716 7.62 -31.49 5.22
N ILE A 717 8.28 -32.45 5.87
CA ILE A 717 7.82 -33.06 7.11
C ILE A 717 8.54 -32.42 8.28
N TYR A 718 7.80 -32.08 9.33
CA TYR A 718 8.31 -31.50 10.55
C TYR A 718 8.03 -32.43 11.72
N VAL A 719 9.06 -32.65 12.55
CA VAL A 719 8.99 -33.44 13.78
C VAL A 719 9.45 -32.54 14.92
N ASN A 720 8.57 -32.31 15.90
CA ASN A 720 8.81 -31.39 17.02
C ASN A 720 9.25 -29.98 16.57
N GLY A 721 8.66 -29.46 15.48
CA GLY A 721 8.95 -28.14 14.92
C GLY A 721 10.26 -28.03 14.11
N LYS A 722 11.01 -29.12 13.93
CA LYS A 722 12.20 -29.14 13.05
C LYS A 722 11.93 -29.99 11.81
N GLN A 723 12.44 -29.58 10.66
CA GLN A 723 12.34 -30.37 9.43
C GLN A 723 13.02 -31.74 9.62
N TYR A 724 12.36 -32.79 9.16
CA TYR A 724 12.82 -34.18 9.22
C TYR A 724 13.15 -34.68 7.80
N GLY A 725 14.44 -34.92 7.55
CA GLY A 725 14.92 -35.31 6.22
C GLY A 725 14.91 -34.18 5.19
N SER A 726 15.16 -34.53 3.93
CA SER A 726 15.10 -33.60 2.80
C SER A 726 13.67 -33.37 2.32
N ASP A 727 13.46 -32.29 1.59
CA ASP A 727 12.23 -32.03 0.83
C ASP A 727 11.85 -33.25 -0.04
N LEU A 728 10.58 -33.63 0.01
CA LEU A 728 9.99 -34.70 -0.80
C LEU A 728 9.40 -34.12 -2.09
N ASN A 729 9.34 -34.90 -3.17
CA ASN A 729 8.77 -34.44 -4.45
C ASN A 729 7.23 -34.38 -4.45
N ALA A 730 6.66 -33.63 -5.39
CA ALA A 730 5.21 -33.43 -5.54
C ALA A 730 4.39 -34.72 -5.78
N SER A 731 5.04 -35.81 -6.20
CA SER A 731 4.41 -37.13 -6.38
C SER A 731 4.44 -38.00 -5.11
N ALA A 732 5.17 -37.61 -4.06
CA ALA A 732 5.17 -38.32 -2.79
C ALA A 732 3.81 -38.20 -2.10
N ARG A 733 3.24 -39.35 -1.74
CA ARG A 733 2.00 -39.47 -0.94
C ARG A 733 2.19 -40.25 0.36
N SER A 734 3.39 -40.79 0.58
CA SER A 734 3.78 -41.46 1.81
C SER A 734 5.29 -41.46 2.00
N VAL A 735 5.74 -41.61 3.25
CA VAL A 735 7.14 -41.90 3.61
C VAL A 735 7.20 -42.65 4.94
N ARG A 736 8.27 -43.42 5.17
CA ARG A 736 8.54 -44.04 6.46
C ARG A 736 9.57 -43.22 7.24
N ILE A 737 9.24 -42.88 8.48
CA ILE A 737 10.15 -42.19 9.41
C ILE A 737 10.54 -43.11 10.58
N LYS A 738 11.68 -42.81 11.19
CA LYS A 738 12.21 -43.44 12.41
C LYS A 738 12.53 -42.38 13.46
N LEU A 739 11.98 -42.50 14.66
CA LEU A 739 12.11 -41.52 15.74
C LEU A 739 12.86 -42.13 16.94
N SER A 740 13.66 -41.32 17.62
CA SER A 740 14.26 -41.66 18.92
C SER A 740 13.18 -41.72 20.01
N LEU A 741 13.55 -42.17 21.21
CA LEU A 741 12.67 -42.21 22.39
C LEU A 741 13.08 -41.17 23.46
N GLU A 742 13.93 -40.20 23.08
CA GLU A 742 14.46 -39.16 23.96
C GLU A 742 13.39 -38.17 24.42
N LYS A 743 12.34 -37.99 23.63
CA LYS A 743 11.14 -37.23 23.99
C LYS A 743 9.99 -38.19 24.30
N PRO A 744 9.15 -37.90 25.31
CA PRO A 744 8.00 -38.75 25.64
C PRO A 744 6.90 -38.70 24.57
N VAL A 745 6.80 -37.57 23.86
CA VAL A 745 5.86 -37.33 22.77
C VAL A 745 6.59 -36.66 21.60
N HIS A 746 6.25 -37.06 20.38
CA HIS A 746 6.69 -36.42 19.15
C HIS A 746 5.49 -35.83 18.41
N SER A 747 5.44 -34.50 18.24
CA SER A 747 4.46 -33.87 17.35
C SER A 747 4.95 -33.89 15.90
N ILE A 748 4.04 -34.15 14.95
CA ILE A 748 4.36 -34.37 13.54
C ILE A 748 3.36 -33.63 12.67
N PHE A 749 3.84 -32.89 11.68
CA PHE A 749 3.01 -32.29 10.63
C PHE A 749 3.78 -32.22 9.29
N ILE A 750 3.07 -31.92 8.21
CA ILE A 750 3.63 -31.77 6.86
C ILE A 750 3.11 -30.48 6.20
N THR A 751 3.93 -29.81 5.40
CA THR A 751 3.53 -28.70 4.51
C THR A 751 3.77 -29.07 3.06
N ALA A 752 3.05 -28.41 2.15
CA ALA A 752 3.25 -28.46 0.71
C ALA A 752 3.93 -27.15 0.24
N PHE A 753 4.85 -27.22 -0.72
CA PHE A 753 5.56 -26.05 -1.23
C PHE A 753 5.69 -26.02 -2.77
N THR A 754 5.75 -24.82 -3.32
CA THR A 754 5.70 -24.54 -4.76
C THR A 754 6.99 -23.96 -5.33
N ASP A 755 7.00 -23.77 -6.65
CA ASP A 755 8.05 -23.05 -7.39
C ASP A 755 8.20 -21.58 -6.96
N ARG A 756 7.08 -20.93 -6.63
CA ARG A 756 7.07 -19.61 -5.98
C ARG A 756 7.54 -19.73 -4.53
N LYS A 757 8.72 -19.17 -4.23
CA LYS A 757 9.23 -19.01 -2.87
C LYS A 757 8.20 -18.25 -2.01
N LYS A 758 8.01 -18.65 -0.75
CA LYS A 758 7.00 -18.15 0.21
C LYS A 758 5.54 -18.61 -0.03
N MET A 759 5.22 -19.33 -1.10
CA MET A 759 3.88 -19.94 -1.32
C MET A 759 3.77 -21.36 -0.75
N GLU A 760 3.96 -21.48 0.55
CA GLU A 760 3.78 -22.74 1.28
C GLU A 760 2.34 -22.88 1.82
N SER A 761 1.86 -24.11 1.95
CA SER A 761 0.57 -24.40 2.58
C SER A 761 0.59 -24.06 4.07
N GLN A 762 -0.59 -23.99 4.68
CA GLN A 762 -0.67 -24.17 6.13
C GLN A 762 -0.19 -25.58 6.53
N ASN A 763 0.16 -25.76 7.80
CA ASN A 763 0.49 -27.06 8.36
C ASN A 763 -0.69 -28.03 8.19
N SER A 764 -0.40 -29.31 7.96
CA SER A 764 -1.37 -30.39 8.16
C SER A 764 -1.95 -30.38 9.57
N ASN A 765 -2.99 -31.18 9.79
CA ASN A 765 -3.31 -31.67 11.12
C ASN A 765 -2.04 -32.20 11.82
N VAL A 766 -1.83 -31.79 13.07
CA VAL A 766 -0.70 -32.23 13.88
C VAL A 766 -1.06 -33.57 14.51
N VAL A 767 -0.17 -34.55 14.40
CA VAL A 767 -0.33 -35.88 15.00
C VAL A 767 0.75 -36.09 16.05
N GLU A 768 0.35 -36.55 17.24
CA GLU A 768 1.27 -36.82 18.35
C GLU A 768 1.51 -38.33 18.53
N LEU A 769 2.78 -38.74 18.59
CA LEU A 769 3.18 -40.13 18.84
C LEU A 769 3.84 -40.27 20.23
N ILE A 770 3.37 -41.23 21.03
CA ILE A 770 3.81 -41.47 22.41
C ILE A 770 4.90 -42.56 22.45
N SER A 771 6.10 -42.17 22.90
CA SER A 771 7.31 -43.00 22.92
C SER A 771 7.29 -44.14 23.94
N GLU A 772 6.49 -44.02 25.01
CA GLU A 772 6.46 -45.00 26.12
C GLU A 772 6.19 -46.44 25.65
N ASN A 773 5.34 -46.61 24.63
CA ASN A 773 5.01 -47.91 24.05
C ASN A 773 6.23 -48.68 23.50
N PHE A 774 7.35 -47.99 23.22
CA PHE A 774 8.57 -48.55 22.62
C PHE A 774 9.77 -48.54 23.58
N PHE A 775 9.57 -48.14 24.84
CA PHE A 775 10.57 -48.32 25.91
C PHE A 775 10.88 -49.81 26.16
N PRO A 776 12.05 -50.15 26.72
CA PRO A 776 12.37 -51.53 27.08
C PRO A 776 11.31 -52.14 28.00
N PHE A 777 10.89 -53.37 27.69
CA PHE A 777 9.92 -54.08 28.52
C PHE A 777 10.46 -54.18 29.95
N SER A 778 9.68 -53.64 30.88
CA SER A 778 10.10 -53.47 32.27
C SER A 778 8.92 -53.69 33.22
N PHE A 779 9.22 -54.33 34.34
CA PHE A 779 8.23 -54.80 35.31
C PHE A 779 8.75 -54.64 36.74
N PHE A 780 9.95 -55.16 36.98
CA PHE A 780 10.61 -55.13 38.27
C PHE A 780 12.10 -54.89 38.04
N CYS A 781 12.67 -53.97 38.79
CA CYS A 781 14.09 -53.63 38.77
C CYS A 781 14.74 -54.19 40.02
N MET A 782 15.57 -55.23 39.87
CA MET A 782 16.40 -55.76 40.95
C MET A 782 17.41 -54.71 41.43
N ASN A 783 17.80 -54.76 42.70
CA ASN A 783 18.91 -53.94 43.21
C ASN A 783 20.18 -54.27 42.42
N GLY A 784 20.90 -53.24 41.97
CA GLY A 784 22.08 -53.39 41.10
C GLY A 784 21.78 -53.68 39.61
N ALA A 785 20.52 -53.81 39.19
CA ALA A 785 20.18 -54.07 37.78
C ALA A 785 20.28 -52.84 36.87
N HIS A 786 20.12 -51.63 37.41
CA HIS A 786 20.01 -50.38 36.63
C HIS A 786 21.12 -49.41 37.01
N PHE A 787 21.80 -48.86 36.00
CA PHE A 787 22.84 -47.84 36.16
C PHE A 787 22.36 -46.47 35.64
N LYS A 788 22.65 -45.41 36.40
CA LYS A 788 22.24 -44.04 36.07
C LYS A 788 22.68 -43.65 34.66
N ASN A 789 21.77 -43.01 33.91
CA ASN A 789 21.94 -42.55 32.53
C ASN A 789 22.12 -43.63 31.43
N ARG A 790 21.86 -44.93 31.71
CA ARG A 790 21.83 -45.97 30.66
C ARG A 790 20.51 -45.97 29.89
N SER A 791 20.59 -46.19 28.57
CA SER A 791 19.44 -46.28 27.67
C SER A 791 19.51 -47.56 26.83
N TRP A 792 18.37 -48.02 26.29
CA TRP A 792 18.34 -49.22 25.45
C TRP A 792 19.17 -49.02 24.17
N PRO A 793 20.02 -49.97 23.74
CA PRO A 793 20.10 -51.37 24.18
C PRO A 793 21.18 -51.67 25.23
N GLU A 794 21.72 -50.68 25.93
CA GLU A 794 22.79 -50.90 26.90
C GLU A 794 22.31 -51.65 28.16
N LYS A 795 23.21 -52.45 28.76
CA LYS A 795 22.91 -53.20 29.98
C LYS A 795 22.49 -52.25 31.12
N GLY A 796 21.38 -52.58 31.76
CA GLY A 796 20.85 -51.87 32.92
C GLY A 796 20.06 -50.61 32.59
N CYS A 797 19.29 -50.63 31.50
CA CYS A 797 18.39 -49.55 31.07
C CYS A 797 16.91 -49.79 31.49
N CYS A 798 16.68 -50.27 32.72
CA CYS A 798 15.39 -50.83 33.20
C CYS A 798 14.87 -52.10 32.47
N ALA A 799 15.56 -52.64 31.48
CA ALA A 799 15.13 -53.85 30.77
C ALA A 799 14.96 -55.04 31.74
N TYR A 800 13.81 -55.72 31.68
CA TYR A 800 13.51 -56.80 32.62
C TYR A 800 14.47 -57.99 32.47
N GLN A 801 15.08 -58.19 31.30
CA GLN A 801 16.13 -59.18 31.05
C GLN A 801 17.29 -59.06 32.07
N ASP A 802 17.69 -57.83 32.44
CA ASP A 802 18.79 -57.60 33.38
C ASP A 802 18.41 -58.01 34.81
N SER A 803 17.18 -57.71 35.20
CA SER A 803 16.63 -58.07 36.52
C SER A 803 16.28 -59.55 36.64
N LEU A 804 15.79 -60.17 35.55
CA LEU A 804 15.52 -61.60 35.45
C LEU A 804 16.81 -62.43 35.56
N SER A 805 17.95 -61.89 35.12
CA SER A 805 19.26 -62.53 35.27
C SER A 805 19.67 -62.58 36.75
N ILE A 806 19.69 -61.43 37.43
CA ILE A 806 20.02 -61.34 38.87
C ILE A 806 19.05 -62.19 39.73
N GLU A 807 17.76 -62.22 39.37
CA GLU A 807 16.79 -63.08 40.04
C GLU A 807 17.09 -64.59 39.88
N ARG A 808 17.53 -65.05 38.70
CA ARG A 808 17.96 -66.44 38.49
C ARG A 808 19.19 -66.79 39.33
N ASP A 809 20.13 -65.87 39.46
CA ASP A 809 21.34 -66.05 40.29
C ASP A 809 20.98 -66.17 41.79
N ILE A 810 20.03 -65.34 42.28
CA ILE A 810 19.53 -65.42 43.66
C ILE A 810 18.77 -66.73 43.91
N ILE A 811 17.82 -67.10 43.04
CA ILE A 811 16.99 -68.30 43.20
C ILE A 811 17.85 -69.58 43.18
N SER A 812 18.88 -69.63 42.33
CA SER A 812 19.78 -70.79 42.23
C SER A 812 20.76 -70.92 43.39
N SER A 813 21.30 -69.79 43.90
CA SER A 813 22.28 -69.78 45.00
C SER A 813 21.64 -69.91 46.39
N SER A 814 20.59 -69.12 46.66
CA SER A 814 19.99 -68.98 48.01
C SER A 814 18.68 -69.76 48.20
N LYS A 815 17.97 -70.06 47.10
CA LYS A 815 16.58 -70.57 47.09
C LYS A 815 15.54 -69.62 47.72
N GLU A 816 15.90 -68.35 47.94
CA GLU A 816 14.95 -67.31 48.33
C GLU A 816 13.96 -67.00 47.20
N ILE A 817 12.72 -66.65 47.57
CA ILE A 817 11.68 -66.21 46.64
C ILE A 817 11.51 -64.70 46.78
N ILE A 818 11.38 -63.98 45.67
CA ILE A 818 11.23 -62.51 45.69
C ILE A 818 9.75 -62.09 45.85
N ASN A 819 8.81 -62.91 45.39
CA ASN A 819 7.38 -62.60 45.35
C ASN A 819 6.56 -63.52 46.28
N PHE A 820 6.48 -63.19 47.57
CA PHE A 820 5.88 -64.02 48.62
C PHE A 820 4.35 -64.14 48.55
N GLY A 821 3.64 -63.08 48.18
CA GLY A 821 2.17 -63.03 48.23
C GLY A 821 1.64 -62.90 49.66
N LYS A 822 0.47 -63.51 49.95
CA LYS A 822 -0.09 -63.60 51.31
C LYS A 822 0.83 -64.43 52.20
N LEU A 823 1.25 -63.85 53.33
CA LEU A 823 2.18 -64.50 54.25
C LEU A 823 1.46 -65.53 55.11
N ARG A 824 2.08 -66.70 55.34
CA ARG A 824 1.54 -67.77 56.21
C ARG A 824 1.50 -67.35 57.68
N GLU A 825 2.51 -66.62 58.12
CA GLU A 825 2.66 -66.07 59.45
C GLU A 825 2.76 -64.55 59.35
N ARG A 826 2.16 -63.82 60.30
CA ARG A 826 2.19 -62.35 60.32
C ARG A 826 3.54 -61.89 60.85
N GLN A 827 4.28 -61.12 60.05
CA GLN A 827 5.58 -60.60 60.46
C GLN A 827 5.42 -59.23 61.13
N GLU A 828 6.09 -59.03 62.26
CA GLU A 828 6.15 -57.70 62.88
C GLU A 828 7.00 -56.74 62.03
N THR A 829 6.55 -55.50 61.92
CA THR A 829 7.23 -54.46 61.14
C THR A 829 8.25 -53.71 61.98
N PHE A 830 9.43 -53.48 61.42
CA PHE A 830 10.46 -52.64 62.02
C PHE A 830 10.02 -51.18 62.08
N LYS A 831 10.46 -50.45 63.12
CA LYS A 831 10.29 -48.99 63.22
C LYS A 831 11.25 -48.28 62.26
N CYS A 832 10.93 -48.32 60.98
CA CYS A 832 11.65 -47.60 59.93
C CYS A 832 11.32 -46.10 60.02
N GLU A 833 12.33 -45.25 60.22
CA GLU A 833 12.17 -43.79 60.23
C GLU A 833 12.21 -43.26 58.78
N VAL A 834 11.20 -42.47 58.40
CA VAL A 834 11.00 -41.96 57.04
C VAL A 834 10.63 -40.48 57.08
N LEU A 835 10.96 -39.72 56.04
CA LEU A 835 10.63 -38.31 55.93
C LEU A 835 9.29 -38.13 55.20
N ASP A 836 8.29 -37.53 55.85
CA ASP A 836 7.04 -37.15 55.20
C ASP A 836 7.28 -35.95 54.26
N LEU A 837 7.02 -36.13 52.96
CA LEU A 837 7.42 -35.16 51.93
C LEU A 837 6.53 -33.91 51.88
N ARG A 838 5.34 -33.92 52.50
CA ARG A 838 4.44 -32.75 52.55
C ARG A 838 4.76 -31.83 53.72
N SER A 839 5.07 -32.42 54.86
CA SER A 839 5.36 -31.69 56.11
C SER A 839 6.85 -31.46 56.36
N LEU A 840 7.72 -32.17 55.63
CA LEU A 840 9.18 -32.21 55.81
C LEU A 840 9.59 -32.56 57.24
N LYS A 841 8.84 -33.46 57.89
CA LYS A 841 9.09 -33.98 59.23
C LYS A 841 9.39 -35.47 59.21
N ASN A 842 10.34 -35.89 60.03
CA ASN A 842 10.59 -37.31 60.28
C ASN A 842 9.36 -37.91 60.95
N THR A 843 8.95 -39.08 60.47
CA THR A 843 7.89 -39.92 60.98
C THR A 843 8.36 -41.38 60.93
N TYR A 844 7.51 -42.33 61.31
CA TYR A 844 7.80 -43.75 61.17
C TYR A 844 6.86 -44.39 60.15
N MET A 845 7.39 -45.34 59.37
CA MET A 845 6.54 -46.26 58.62
C MET A 845 5.69 -47.05 59.62
N GLU A 846 4.38 -47.00 59.44
CA GLU A 846 3.47 -47.07 60.59
C GLU A 846 3.32 -48.47 61.20
N SER A 847 3.56 -48.55 62.51
CA SER A 847 3.31 -49.75 63.32
C SER A 847 1.84 -49.95 63.68
N LYS A 848 0.94 -49.01 63.36
CA LYS A 848 -0.53 -49.12 63.43
C LYS A 848 -1.15 -48.11 62.43
N SER A 849 -2.15 -48.51 61.66
CA SER A 849 -2.86 -47.64 60.71
C SER A 849 -3.56 -46.47 61.42
N ARG A 850 -3.44 -45.24 60.89
CA ARG A 850 -4.17 -44.06 61.42
C ARG A 850 -5.69 -44.21 61.31
N THR A 851 -6.14 -44.93 60.28
CA THR A 851 -7.55 -45.10 59.94
C THR A 851 -8.16 -46.43 60.43
N GLY A 852 -7.37 -47.31 61.05
CA GLY A 852 -7.78 -48.65 61.46
C GLY A 852 -8.01 -49.63 60.30
N ARG A 853 -7.52 -49.29 59.10
CA ARG A 853 -7.69 -50.05 57.84
C ARG A 853 -6.47 -50.93 57.55
N ILE A 854 -6.48 -51.58 56.38
CA ILE A 854 -5.25 -52.16 55.80
C ILE A 854 -4.45 -51.02 55.16
N THR A 855 -3.16 -50.95 55.46
CA THR A 855 -2.24 -49.97 54.87
C THR A 855 -1.45 -50.61 53.74
N MET A 856 -1.59 -50.08 52.52
CA MET A 856 -0.88 -50.49 51.33
C MET A 856 0.35 -49.60 51.14
N VAL A 857 1.54 -50.22 51.13
CA VAL A 857 2.83 -49.53 50.93
C VAL A 857 3.40 -49.89 49.56
N LEU A 858 3.76 -48.87 48.78
CA LEU A 858 4.53 -49.00 47.54
C LEU A 858 5.95 -48.47 47.75
N PHE A 859 6.94 -49.32 47.55
CA PHE A 859 8.36 -48.97 47.51
C PHE A 859 8.78 -48.73 46.05
N TRP A 860 9.33 -47.55 45.74
CA TRP A 860 9.58 -47.08 44.36
C TRP A 860 10.81 -46.14 44.26
N THR A 861 11.31 -45.87 43.04
CA THR A 861 12.37 -44.85 42.82
C THR A 861 12.11 -43.96 41.61
N LYS A 862 12.54 -42.68 41.67
CA LYS A 862 12.23 -41.64 40.65
C LYS A 862 12.83 -41.89 39.27
N TRP A 863 13.85 -42.73 39.18
CA TRP A 863 14.59 -43.06 37.95
C TRP A 863 14.12 -44.35 37.27
N CYS A 864 13.32 -45.20 37.94
CA CYS A 864 13.02 -46.55 37.48
C CYS A 864 11.70 -46.62 36.67
N LEU A 865 11.76 -47.01 35.39
CA LEU A 865 10.59 -47.09 34.50
C LEU A 865 9.37 -47.83 35.11
N PRO A 866 9.50 -49.07 35.63
CA PRO A 866 8.36 -49.75 36.23
C PRO A 866 7.92 -49.11 37.56
N SER A 867 8.83 -48.48 38.31
CA SER A 867 8.45 -47.72 39.51
C SER A 867 7.55 -46.54 39.16
N ILE A 868 7.89 -45.78 38.11
CA ILE A 868 7.07 -44.65 37.62
C ILE A 868 5.69 -45.16 37.15
N LYS A 869 5.67 -46.26 36.38
CA LYS A 869 4.43 -46.87 35.86
C LYS A 869 3.50 -47.35 36.99
N ILE A 870 4.04 -48.08 37.97
CA ILE A 870 3.26 -48.59 39.11
C ILE A 870 2.86 -47.46 40.06
N LEU A 871 3.69 -46.42 40.25
CA LEU A 871 3.30 -45.25 41.04
C LEU A 871 2.09 -44.53 40.44
N ASN A 872 2.04 -44.36 39.11
CA ASN A 872 0.89 -43.77 38.43
C ASN A 872 -0.39 -44.57 38.73
N PHE A 873 -0.35 -45.90 38.52
CA PHE A 873 -1.49 -46.79 38.80
C PHE A 873 -1.87 -46.82 40.29
N PHE A 874 -0.90 -46.77 41.20
CA PHE A 874 -1.11 -46.70 42.64
C PHE A 874 -1.82 -45.39 43.05
N VAL A 875 -1.39 -44.26 42.51
CA VAL A 875 -2.04 -42.96 42.74
C VAL A 875 -3.45 -42.92 42.13
N MET A 876 -3.66 -43.47 40.93
CA MET A 876 -4.99 -43.61 40.33
C MET A 876 -5.93 -44.45 41.23
N TYR A 877 -5.46 -45.60 41.71
CA TYR A 877 -6.21 -46.50 42.58
C TYR A 877 -6.51 -45.88 43.95
N SER A 878 -5.56 -45.13 44.54
CA SER A 878 -5.77 -44.43 45.82
C SER A 878 -6.99 -43.50 45.81
N ARG A 879 -7.24 -42.83 44.67
CA ARG A 879 -8.37 -41.89 44.49
C ARG A 879 -9.73 -42.58 44.54
N GLN A 880 -9.79 -43.87 44.21
CA GLN A 880 -11.02 -44.66 44.16
C GLN A 880 -11.26 -45.49 45.44
N TYR A 881 -10.18 -45.87 46.15
CA TYR A 881 -10.23 -46.86 47.24
C TYR A 881 -9.77 -46.30 48.62
N SER A 882 -9.54 -45.00 48.74
CA SER A 882 -9.16 -44.29 49.99
C SER A 882 -10.14 -44.46 51.16
N ASN A 883 -11.38 -44.88 50.90
CA ASN A 883 -12.37 -45.22 51.92
C ASN A 883 -12.22 -46.65 52.49
N LYS A 884 -11.47 -47.53 51.83
CA LYS A 884 -11.22 -48.93 52.22
C LYS A 884 -9.78 -49.21 52.64
N LEU A 885 -8.84 -48.46 52.08
CA LEU A 885 -7.40 -48.64 52.22
C LEU A 885 -6.71 -47.31 52.60
N GLU A 886 -5.60 -47.43 53.32
CA GLU A 886 -4.66 -46.34 53.59
C GLU A 886 -3.42 -46.53 52.70
N PHE A 887 -2.88 -45.47 52.08
CA PHE A 887 -1.84 -45.60 51.05
C PHE A 887 -0.57 -44.82 51.42
N ILE A 888 0.58 -45.51 51.35
CA ILE A 888 1.91 -44.93 51.56
C ILE A 888 2.78 -45.19 50.32
N ALA A 889 3.36 -44.15 49.74
CA ALA A 889 4.33 -44.25 48.64
C ALA A 889 5.72 -43.90 49.17
N CYS A 890 6.53 -44.91 49.46
CA CYS A 890 7.89 -44.78 49.98
C CYS A 890 8.92 -44.76 48.85
N HIS A 891 9.62 -43.64 48.71
CA HIS A 891 10.74 -43.52 47.78
C HIS A 891 12.04 -44.06 48.40
N CYS A 892 12.71 -44.98 47.71
CA CYS A 892 13.86 -45.74 48.22
C CYS A 892 15.20 -45.29 47.61
N GLY A 893 15.46 -43.99 47.53
CA GLY A 893 16.68 -43.48 46.89
C GLY A 893 17.14 -42.12 47.40
N ASN A 894 18.45 -41.88 47.27
CA ASN A 894 19.18 -40.75 47.85
C ASN A 894 19.00 -39.45 47.04
N GLU A 895 17.75 -39.01 46.94
CA GLU A 895 17.31 -37.83 46.20
C GLU A 895 16.91 -36.72 47.17
N ASP A 896 17.10 -35.45 46.82
CA ASP A 896 16.70 -34.34 47.69
C ASP A 896 15.16 -34.36 47.91
N PRO A 897 14.68 -34.29 49.16
CA PRO A 897 13.25 -34.30 49.47
C PRO A 897 12.43 -33.20 48.79
N LYS A 898 13.01 -32.01 48.55
CA LYS A 898 12.28 -30.89 47.93
C LYS A 898 12.19 -31.08 46.41
N GLU A 899 13.28 -31.50 45.75
CA GLU A 899 13.23 -31.95 44.35
C GLU A 899 12.19 -33.05 44.14
N LEU A 900 12.18 -34.05 45.03
CA LEU A 900 11.28 -35.19 44.95
C LEU A 900 9.81 -34.76 45.15
N TYR A 901 9.54 -33.87 46.11
CA TYR A 901 8.21 -33.29 46.31
C TYR A 901 7.73 -32.48 45.09
N GLU A 902 8.57 -31.62 44.53
CA GLU A 902 8.22 -30.84 43.33
C GLU A 902 8.04 -31.73 42.08
N LEU A 903 8.75 -32.86 41.99
CA LEU A 903 8.50 -33.87 40.95
C LEU A 903 7.12 -34.51 41.11
N ILE A 904 6.75 -34.96 42.32
CA ILE A 904 5.44 -35.56 42.64
C ILE A 904 4.30 -34.56 42.37
N LYS A 905 4.51 -33.28 42.72
CA LYS A 905 3.63 -32.15 42.44
C LYS A 905 3.46 -31.90 40.94
N LYS A 906 4.56 -31.81 40.19
CA LYS A 906 4.56 -31.61 38.74
C LYS A 906 3.93 -32.78 37.96
N ALA A 907 4.01 -34.00 38.49
CA ALA A 907 3.33 -35.18 37.96
C ALA A 907 1.82 -35.23 38.26
N GLY A 908 1.28 -34.25 39.02
CA GLY A 908 -0.14 -34.24 39.39
C GLY A 908 -0.52 -35.34 40.39
N TYR A 909 0.45 -35.88 41.14
CA TYR A 909 0.25 -37.00 42.06
C TYR A 909 -0.17 -36.58 43.47
N LEU A 910 0.00 -35.31 43.86
CA LEU A 910 -0.46 -34.82 45.16
C LEU A 910 -1.99 -34.92 45.27
N ASN A 911 -2.45 -35.77 46.19
CA ASN A 911 -3.83 -35.87 46.66
C ASN A 911 -3.83 -36.09 48.18
N GLU A 912 -4.99 -36.10 48.83
CA GLU A 912 -5.09 -36.46 50.25
C GLU A 912 -5.13 -37.98 50.49
N SER A 913 -5.17 -38.77 49.42
CA SER A 913 -5.32 -40.23 49.47
C SER A 913 -4.01 -40.99 49.65
N VAL A 914 -2.85 -40.37 49.36
CA VAL A 914 -1.52 -40.99 49.47
C VAL A 914 -0.60 -40.16 50.37
N THR A 915 -0.02 -40.82 51.38
CA THR A 915 1.11 -40.28 52.15
C THR A 915 2.40 -40.56 51.40
N PHE A 916 3.05 -39.53 50.88
CA PHE A 916 4.34 -39.65 50.19
C PHE A 916 5.49 -39.49 51.19
N VAL A 917 6.38 -40.48 51.25
CA VAL A 917 7.53 -40.49 52.18
C VAL A 917 8.83 -40.82 51.44
N ASN A 918 9.97 -40.39 51.99
CA ASN A 918 11.31 -40.75 51.52
C ASN A 918 12.06 -41.55 52.60
N ASP A 919 12.74 -42.61 52.20
CA ASP A 919 13.60 -43.43 53.07
C ASP A 919 14.79 -42.60 53.57
N ILE A 920 15.06 -42.62 54.88
CA ILE A 920 16.16 -41.85 55.48
C ILE A 920 17.44 -42.69 55.47
N GLN A 921 18.08 -42.73 54.30
CA GLN A 921 19.41 -43.33 54.13
C GLN A 921 20.48 -42.26 54.43
N TYR A 922 21.15 -42.38 55.57
CA TYR A 922 22.19 -41.44 56.00
C TYR A 922 23.59 -42.11 56.00
N ASN A 923 24.62 -41.34 55.64
CA ASN A 923 25.98 -41.86 55.50
C ASN A 923 26.98 -41.19 56.47
N SER A 924 27.88 -41.99 57.03
CA SER A 924 29.14 -41.64 57.72
C SER A 924 29.17 -40.40 58.62
N SER A 925 29.09 -40.58 59.95
CA SER A 925 29.85 -39.76 60.94
C SER A 925 29.73 -40.20 62.40
N LEU A 926 28.68 -40.94 62.80
CA LEU A 926 28.49 -41.43 64.17
C LEU A 926 28.06 -42.92 64.19
N GLU A 927 28.42 -43.64 65.26
CA GLU A 927 28.54 -45.10 65.32
C GLU A 927 27.22 -45.92 65.27
N ASN A 928 26.05 -45.27 65.14
CA ASN A 928 24.75 -45.94 65.13
C ASN A 928 24.26 -46.26 63.71
N VAL A 929 24.63 -47.43 63.19
CA VAL A 929 24.20 -47.94 61.88
C VAL A 929 22.70 -48.27 61.89
N ARG A 930 21.88 -47.28 61.50
CA ARG A 930 20.44 -47.47 61.21
C ARG A 930 20.29 -48.11 59.83
N LYS A 931 19.73 -49.32 59.79
CA LYS A 931 19.35 -50.03 58.55
C LYS A 931 18.31 -49.23 57.76
N SER A 932 18.42 -49.16 56.43
CA SER A 932 17.43 -48.48 55.57
C SER A 932 16.08 -49.21 55.51
N SER A 933 15.05 -48.61 54.92
CA SER A 933 13.79 -49.33 54.62
C SER A 933 14.03 -50.57 53.75
N VAL A 934 14.99 -50.49 52.83
CA VAL A 934 15.40 -51.56 51.91
C VAL A 934 15.99 -52.74 52.68
N ASP A 935 16.86 -52.48 53.65
CA ASP A 935 17.51 -53.50 54.49
C ASP A 935 16.55 -54.08 55.55
N GLN A 936 15.68 -53.25 56.12
CA GLN A 936 14.73 -53.67 57.16
C GLN A 936 13.64 -54.57 56.57
N TYR A 937 13.07 -54.21 55.43
CA TYR A 937 11.99 -54.98 54.80
C TYR A 937 12.47 -56.02 53.78
N ASP A 938 13.79 -56.23 53.64
CA ASP A 938 14.42 -57.13 52.66
C ASP A 938 13.89 -56.90 51.22
N LEU A 939 14.03 -55.66 50.74
CA LEU A 939 13.50 -55.26 49.44
C LEU A 939 14.54 -55.54 48.35
N LYS A 940 14.45 -56.72 47.71
CA LYS A 940 15.37 -57.13 46.63
C LYS A 940 15.30 -56.25 45.36
N GLY A 941 14.32 -55.35 45.25
CA GLY A 941 14.12 -54.46 44.10
C GLY A 941 12.85 -53.60 44.20
N VAL A 942 12.59 -52.83 43.14
CA VAL A 942 11.44 -51.92 43.00
C VAL A 942 10.77 -52.03 41.63
N PRO A 943 9.46 -51.81 41.49
CA PRO A 943 8.49 -51.51 42.55
C PRO A 943 8.11 -52.75 43.36
N THR A 944 8.17 -52.65 44.69
CA THR A 944 7.67 -53.69 45.61
C THR A 944 6.42 -53.18 46.32
N LEU A 945 5.41 -54.05 46.41
CA LEU A 945 4.16 -53.79 47.14
C LEU A 945 4.14 -54.58 48.45
N MET A 946 3.57 -53.97 49.49
CA MET A 946 3.40 -54.56 50.82
C MET A 946 2.04 -54.16 51.39
N MET A 947 1.41 -55.06 52.15
CA MET A 947 0.19 -54.79 52.91
C MET A 947 0.44 -55.01 54.40
N LEU A 948 0.04 -54.04 55.21
CA LEU A 948 0.03 -54.08 56.66
C LEU A 948 -1.41 -54.19 57.15
N ASN A 949 -1.66 -55.02 58.16
CA ASN A 949 -2.97 -55.07 58.81
C ASN A 949 -3.21 -53.84 59.71
N LYS A 950 -4.43 -53.71 60.27
CA LYS A 950 -4.79 -52.60 61.19
C LYS A 950 -3.91 -52.49 62.45
N HIS A 951 -3.11 -53.52 62.76
CA HIS A 951 -2.14 -53.57 63.86
C HIS A 951 -0.68 -53.39 63.37
N GLY A 952 -0.49 -52.91 62.13
CA GLY A 952 0.82 -52.68 61.50
C GLY A 952 1.54 -53.94 61.01
N GLN A 953 1.10 -55.15 61.36
CA GLN A 953 1.82 -56.38 61.00
C GLN A 953 1.74 -56.65 59.49
N MET A 954 2.85 -57.10 58.90
CA MET A 954 2.91 -57.46 57.49
C MET A 954 2.09 -58.72 57.22
N ILE A 955 1.18 -58.64 56.24
CA ILE A 955 0.29 -59.74 55.82
C ILE A 955 0.47 -60.13 54.35
N TRP A 956 1.09 -59.26 53.54
CA TRP A 956 1.38 -59.52 52.13
C TRP A 956 2.64 -58.77 51.70
N LYS A 957 3.52 -59.41 50.93
CA LYS A 957 4.72 -58.80 50.32
C LYS A 957 4.95 -59.37 48.93
N GLY A 958 5.18 -58.53 47.93
CA GLY A 958 5.44 -59.03 46.58
C GLY A 958 5.34 -58.02 45.46
N ARG A 959 5.09 -58.54 44.26
CA ARG A 959 5.04 -57.81 42.98
C ARG A 959 4.02 -58.48 42.05
N TYR A 960 3.52 -57.74 41.06
CA TYR A 960 2.61 -58.30 40.04
C TYR A 960 2.76 -57.54 38.73
N CYS A 961 2.96 -58.27 37.62
CA CYS A 961 3.23 -57.67 36.32
C CYS A 961 1.92 -57.20 35.68
N VAL A 962 1.88 -55.94 35.24
CA VAL A 962 0.68 -55.31 34.69
C VAL A 962 0.98 -54.57 33.38
N CYS A 963 0.24 -54.94 32.34
CA CYS A 963 0.28 -54.24 31.07
C CYS A 963 -0.43 -52.87 31.14
N ASN A 964 -1.57 -52.76 31.82
CA ASN A 964 -2.41 -51.55 31.94
C ASN A 964 -3.05 -51.39 33.34
N TYR A 965 -3.71 -50.24 33.59
CA TYR A 965 -4.37 -49.92 34.87
C TYR A 965 -5.47 -50.90 35.29
N ARG A 966 -6.32 -51.38 34.36
CA ARG A 966 -7.41 -52.30 34.70
C ARG A 966 -6.90 -53.66 35.18
N ASN A 967 -5.77 -54.13 34.63
CA ASN A 967 -5.10 -55.32 35.15
C ASN A 967 -4.49 -55.10 36.54
N PHE A 968 -4.05 -53.88 36.87
CA PHE A 968 -3.61 -53.52 38.22
C PHE A 968 -4.79 -53.45 39.20
N GLU A 969 -5.85 -52.73 38.86
CA GLU A 969 -7.07 -52.60 39.68
C GLU A 969 -7.70 -53.97 39.98
N ASN A 970 -7.88 -54.83 38.97
CA ASN A 970 -8.40 -56.18 39.15
C ASN A 970 -7.53 -57.00 40.12
N PHE A 971 -6.21 -56.96 39.96
CA PHE A 971 -5.28 -57.65 40.87
C PHE A 971 -5.37 -57.11 42.29
N MET A 972 -5.40 -55.79 42.48
CA MET A 972 -5.49 -55.19 43.81
C MET A 972 -6.81 -55.51 44.51
N ASN A 973 -7.95 -55.50 43.80
CA ASN A 973 -9.25 -55.93 44.33
C ASN A 973 -9.26 -57.43 44.70
N HIS A 974 -8.60 -58.28 43.92
CA HIS A 974 -8.46 -59.70 44.23
C HIS A 974 -7.64 -59.92 45.52
N THR A 975 -6.44 -59.33 45.62
CA THR A 975 -5.60 -59.42 46.82
C THR A 975 -6.26 -58.77 48.04
N PHE A 976 -7.02 -57.68 47.89
CA PHE A 976 -7.81 -57.12 48.99
C PHE A 976 -8.91 -58.09 49.47
N SER A 977 -9.53 -58.84 48.56
CA SER A 977 -10.51 -59.88 48.92
C SER A 977 -9.83 -61.07 49.62
N GLU A 978 -8.69 -61.53 49.09
CA GLU A 978 -7.84 -62.61 49.66
C GLU A 978 -7.37 -62.31 51.10
N LEU A 979 -7.09 -61.05 51.42
CA LEU A 979 -6.60 -60.61 52.74
C LEU A 979 -7.72 -60.31 53.75
N ASN A 980 -8.94 -60.01 53.29
CA ASN A 980 -10.13 -59.90 54.15
C ASN A 980 -10.93 -61.22 54.23
N GLU A 981 -10.51 -62.25 53.48
CA GLU A 981 -11.12 -63.59 53.44
C GLU A 981 -12.57 -63.53 52.95
N THR A 982 -12.81 -62.64 51.97
CA THR A 982 -14.09 -62.42 51.30
C THR A 982 -14.07 -62.93 49.85
N ASN A 983 -15.26 -63.19 49.30
CA ASN A 983 -15.41 -63.54 47.89
C ASN A 983 -14.84 -62.44 46.98
N CYS A 984 -14.09 -62.84 45.94
CA CYS A 984 -13.48 -61.90 45.00
C CYS A 984 -14.54 -61.05 44.29
N THR A 985 -14.41 -59.73 44.36
CA THR A 985 -15.37 -58.76 43.80
C THR A 985 -15.27 -58.61 42.28
N ASN A 986 -14.26 -59.22 41.64
CA ASN A 986 -14.08 -59.15 40.18
C ASN A 986 -14.88 -60.25 39.46
N VAL A 987 -15.81 -59.86 38.60
CA VAL A 987 -16.48 -60.78 37.66
C VAL A 987 -15.43 -61.40 36.73
N SER A 988 -15.50 -62.72 36.53
CA SER A 988 -14.57 -63.51 35.69
C SER A 988 -13.08 -63.28 36.02
N CYS A 989 -12.74 -63.27 37.31
CA CYS A 989 -11.38 -63.02 37.78
C CYS A 989 -10.39 -64.12 37.34
N GLU A 990 -9.51 -63.83 36.37
CA GLU A 990 -8.44 -64.73 35.90
C GLU A 990 -7.60 -65.33 37.07
N LEU A 991 -7.42 -64.59 38.17
CA LEU A 991 -6.68 -65.02 39.36
C LEU A 991 -7.44 -66.05 40.23
N CYS A 992 -8.78 -66.05 40.19
CA CYS A 992 -9.62 -67.06 40.85
C CYS A 992 -9.84 -68.29 39.96
N SER A 993 -10.03 -68.07 38.65
CA SER A 993 -10.34 -69.13 37.69
C SER A 993 -9.11 -69.90 37.20
N SER A 994 -7.89 -69.39 37.42
CA SER A 994 -6.68 -70.12 37.03
C SER A 994 -6.32 -71.19 38.05
N ASP A 995 -6.55 -72.44 37.68
CA ASP A 995 -5.78 -73.58 38.19
C ASP A 995 -4.27 -73.39 37.94
N SER A 996 -3.43 -74.17 38.62
CA SER A 996 -1.97 -74.18 38.41
C SER A 996 -1.52 -74.85 37.10
N SER A 997 -2.42 -75.06 36.15
CA SER A 997 -2.15 -75.55 34.81
C SER A 997 -1.58 -74.45 33.90
N ILE A 998 -0.69 -74.85 32.99
CA ILE A 998 -0.42 -74.09 31.76
C ILE A 998 -1.69 -74.18 30.89
N ASP A 999 -1.96 -73.17 30.05
CA ASP A 999 -3.11 -73.23 29.13
C ASP A 999 -2.96 -74.44 28.20
N PRO A 1000 -4.01 -75.27 27.99
CA PRO A 1000 -3.92 -76.46 27.15
C PRO A 1000 -3.36 -76.17 25.76
N GLU A 1001 -3.79 -75.07 25.12
CA GLU A 1001 -3.24 -74.58 23.84
C GLU A 1001 -1.70 -74.55 23.86
N LEU A 1002 -1.13 -73.93 24.90
CA LEU A 1002 0.31 -73.69 25.07
C LEU A 1002 1.10 -75.00 25.33
N PHE A 1003 0.40 -76.10 25.61
CA PHE A 1003 0.96 -77.45 25.71
C PHE A 1003 0.81 -78.24 24.41
N GLU A 1004 -0.38 -78.19 23.78
CA GLU A 1004 -0.69 -78.86 22.51
C GLU A 1004 0.23 -78.42 21.37
N LEU A 1005 0.66 -77.16 21.40
CA LEU A 1005 1.60 -76.55 20.43
C LEU A 1005 3.04 -77.12 20.45
N ARG A 1006 3.39 -78.03 21.39
CA ARG A 1006 4.62 -78.84 21.29
C ARG A 1006 4.42 -80.22 20.67
N SER A 1007 3.18 -80.69 20.51
CA SER A 1007 2.88 -81.95 19.83
C SER A 1007 3.09 -81.84 18.31
N GLU A 1008 2.81 -80.66 17.76
CA GLU A 1008 3.24 -80.28 16.41
C GLU A 1008 4.63 -79.64 16.44
N GLN A 1009 5.45 -79.89 15.42
CA GLN A 1009 6.86 -79.44 15.35
C GLN A 1009 7.03 -77.93 15.00
N LYS A 1010 6.16 -77.06 15.51
CA LYS A 1010 6.27 -75.60 15.35
C LYS A 1010 7.13 -75.03 16.47
N SER A 1011 8.01 -74.07 16.17
CA SER A 1011 8.73 -73.38 17.25
C SER A 1011 7.77 -72.49 18.04
N LEU A 1012 8.05 -72.25 19.32
CA LEU A 1012 7.25 -71.31 20.11
C LEU A 1012 7.29 -69.89 19.50
N THR A 1013 8.37 -69.56 18.79
CA THR A 1013 8.51 -68.36 17.96
C THR A 1013 7.44 -68.30 16.88
N GLN A 1014 7.27 -69.37 16.08
CA GLN A 1014 6.24 -69.46 15.04
C GLN A 1014 4.82 -69.38 15.61
N TYR A 1015 4.59 -69.89 16.82
CA TYR A 1015 3.28 -69.72 17.48
C TYR A 1015 3.03 -68.25 17.86
N LEU A 1016 3.98 -67.60 18.54
CA LEU A 1016 3.87 -66.20 18.93
C LEU A 1016 3.72 -65.30 17.68
N GLU A 1017 4.44 -65.61 16.60
CA GLU A 1017 4.29 -65.00 15.28
C GLU A 1017 2.90 -65.27 14.66
N SER A 1018 2.31 -66.46 14.82
CA SER A 1018 0.96 -66.77 14.30
C SER A 1018 -0.17 -66.05 15.05
N TYR A 1019 -0.04 -65.86 16.37
CA TYR A 1019 -0.92 -65.00 17.18
C TYR A 1019 -0.73 -63.52 16.83
N ILE A 1020 0.47 -63.16 16.38
CA ILE A 1020 0.80 -61.90 15.70
C ILE A 1020 0.47 -62.03 14.21
N LYS A 1021 -0.78 -62.38 13.87
CA LYS A 1021 -1.32 -62.07 12.53
C LYS A 1021 -1.00 -60.60 12.24
N PRO A 1022 -0.17 -60.27 11.22
CA PRO A 1022 0.04 -58.90 10.84
C PRO A 1022 -1.31 -58.33 10.41
N THR A 1023 -1.60 -57.08 10.78
CA THR A 1023 -2.73 -56.38 10.17
C THR A 1023 -2.48 -56.35 8.66
N PRO A 1024 -3.39 -56.86 7.81
CA PRO A 1024 -3.24 -56.72 6.36
C PRO A 1024 -3.06 -55.25 6.02
N ASP A 1025 -2.16 -54.93 5.09
CA ASP A 1025 -2.01 -53.55 4.62
C ASP A 1025 -3.33 -53.10 3.97
N VAL A 1026 -4.08 -52.24 4.66
CA VAL A 1026 -5.46 -51.82 4.31
C VAL A 1026 -5.48 -50.86 3.09
N TRP A 1027 -4.46 -50.93 2.24
CA TRP A 1027 -4.15 -49.95 1.19
C TRP A 1027 -4.14 -50.51 -0.24
N ASN A 1028 -4.61 -51.75 -0.43
CA ASN A 1028 -4.94 -52.29 -1.76
C ASN A 1028 -6.13 -51.56 -2.44
N GLY A 1029 -6.75 -50.56 -1.81
CA GLY A 1029 -7.94 -49.86 -2.29
C GLY A 1029 -7.69 -48.66 -3.22
N LEU A 1030 -6.45 -48.30 -3.55
CA LEU A 1030 -6.12 -47.07 -4.29
C LEU A 1030 -5.21 -47.23 -5.52
N GLU A 1031 -4.92 -48.47 -5.96
CA GLU A 1031 -4.14 -48.72 -7.19
C GLU A 1031 -4.99 -48.90 -8.47
N THR A 1032 -6.32 -48.83 -8.39
CA THR A 1032 -7.22 -49.06 -9.53
C THR A 1032 -7.33 -47.86 -10.49
N HIS A 1033 -6.21 -47.43 -11.11
CA HIS A 1033 -6.17 -46.76 -12.43
C HIS A 1033 -4.73 -46.57 -12.97
N ARG A 1034 -4.09 -47.65 -13.45
CA ARG A 1034 -2.98 -47.55 -14.42
C ARG A 1034 -3.11 -48.58 -15.55
N ARG A 1035 -2.90 -48.14 -16.78
CA ARG A 1035 -2.92 -49.00 -17.99
C ARG A 1035 -1.55 -49.68 -18.18
N SER A 1036 -1.59 -51.01 -18.28
CA SER A 1036 -0.71 -51.89 -19.06
C SER A 1036 0.81 -51.62 -19.19
N ALA A 1037 1.57 -52.60 -18.67
CA ALA A 1037 2.88 -53.11 -19.15
C ALA A 1037 4.19 -52.32 -18.83
N PRO A 1038 5.37 -52.99 -18.84
CA PRO A 1038 5.65 -54.44 -18.87
C PRO A 1038 6.30 -54.99 -17.57
N LYS A 1039 6.47 -56.31 -17.47
CA LYS A 1039 7.16 -57.01 -16.36
C LYS A 1039 8.65 -57.22 -16.65
N LEU A 1040 9.51 -57.21 -15.62
CA LEU A 1040 10.77 -58.00 -15.45
C LEU A 1040 11.46 -57.58 -14.12
N PRO A 1041 12.39 -58.38 -13.55
CA PRO A 1041 12.19 -59.68 -12.90
C PRO A 1041 12.33 -59.61 -11.35
N ARG A 1042 11.99 -60.71 -10.66
CA ARG A 1042 12.29 -60.89 -9.21
C ARG A 1042 13.77 -61.26 -8.99
N ILE A 1043 14.43 -60.64 -8.02
CA ILE A 1043 15.61 -61.20 -7.34
C ILE A 1043 15.39 -61.10 -5.82
N THR A 1044 15.86 -62.10 -5.08
CA THR A 1044 15.56 -62.34 -3.67
C THR A 1044 16.57 -61.70 -2.71
N THR A 1045 16.09 -60.95 -1.72
CA THR A 1045 16.92 -60.50 -0.59
C THR A 1045 17.20 -61.67 0.35
N ARG A 1046 18.48 -62.05 0.51
CA ARG A 1046 18.92 -63.01 1.53
C ARG A 1046 19.99 -62.38 2.42
N GLN A 1047 19.78 -62.57 3.72
CA GLN A 1047 20.80 -62.65 4.79
C GLN A 1047 21.73 -61.45 5.08
N LEU A 1048 21.52 -60.94 6.30
CA LEU A 1048 22.51 -60.80 7.38
C LEU A 1048 23.62 -59.73 7.31
N ILE A 1049 23.60 -58.97 8.40
CA ILE A 1049 24.69 -58.16 8.96
C ILE A 1049 25.98 -58.98 9.09
N SER A 1050 27.10 -58.38 8.66
CA SER A 1050 28.41 -58.64 9.26
C SER A 1050 29.18 -57.32 9.41
N VAL A 1051 29.85 -57.16 10.54
CA VAL A 1051 30.80 -56.06 10.80
C VAL A 1051 32.17 -56.69 11.00
N PRO A 1052 33.20 -56.19 10.32
CA PRO A 1052 34.54 -56.20 10.88
C PRO A 1052 35.21 -54.82 10.86
N THR A 1053 36.19 -54.66 11.75
CA THR A 1053 36.99 -53.46 11.96
C THR A 1053 38.30 -53.47 11.16
N SER A 1054 39.09 -52.40 11.35
CA SER A 1054 40.56 -52.32 11.21
C SER A 1054 41.23 -52.36 9.83
N ALA A 1055 41.71 -51.16 9.43
CA ALA A 1055 43.11 -50.83 9.14
C ALA A 1055 43.80 -51.29 7.82
N SER A 1056 44.85 -50.52 7.47
CA SER A 1056 45.78 -50.65 6.32
C SER A 1056 45.14 -50.62 4.91
N LEU A 1057 45.33 -49.59 4.09
CA LEU A 1057 46.57 -49.12 3.43
C LEU A 1057 46.96 -49.91 2.17
N ARG A 1058 46.69 -49.30 1.00
CA ARG A 1058 47.54 -49.29 -0.22
C ARG A 1058 47.69 -50.64 -0.99
N ASP A 1059 48.09 -50.67 -2.26
CA ASP A 1059 48.57 -49.57 -3.11
C ASP A 1059 48.11 -49.60 -4.57
N CYS A 1060 48.34 -48.45 -5.21
CA CYS A 1060 48.18 -48.09 -6.62
C CYS A 1060 48.84 -49.04 -7.64
N ARG A 1061 48.52 -48.88 -8.94
CA ARG A 1061 49.52 -48.56 -10.00
C ARG A 1061 48.97 -48.33 -11.43
N GLN A 1062 48.95 -47.07 -11.84
CA GLN A 1062 49.64 -46.58 -13.05
C GLN A 1062 50.38 -45.30 -12.59
N LYS A 1063 51.71 -45.19 -12.60
CA LYS A 1063 52.71 -45.20 -13.69
C LYS A 1063 52.70 -43.91 -14.55
N SER A 1064 53.84 -43.24 -14.80
CA SER A 1064 55.15 -43.29 -14.12
C SER A 1064 56.06 -42.09 -14.51
N ASP A 1065 57.20 -41.97 -13.81
CA ASP A 1065 58.47 -41.35 -14.26
C ASP A 1065 58.65 -39.81 -14.36
N ARG A 1066 59.33 -39.27 -13.32
CA ARG A 1066 60.74 -38.80 -13.35
C ARG A 1066 61.11 -37.29 -13.22
N VAL A 1067 62.14 -37.09 -12.38
CA VAL A 1067 63.20 -36.04 -12.38
C VAL A 1067 62.90 -34.67 -11.74
N ILE A 1068 63.13 -34.61 -10.42
CA ILE A 1068 64.14 -33.78 -9.72
C ILE A 1068 64.27 -32.30 -10.12
N LEU A 1069 63.99 -31.40 -9.16
CA LEU A 1069 64.95 -30.38 -8.68
C LEU A 1069 64.61 -29.92 -7.23
N SER A 1070 65.40 -29.04 -6.62
CA SER A 1070 65.49 -28.87 -5.15
C SER A 1070 65.61 -27.40 -4.66
N LYS A 1071 65.62 -27.21 -3.31
CA LYS A 1071 65.84 -25.93 -2.55
C LYS A 1071 64.61 -24.98 -2.58
N LYS A 1072 64.26 -24.15 -1.57
CA LYS A 1072 64.71 -23.68 -0.21
C LYS A 1072 63.40 -23.33 0.58
N HIS A 1073 63.24 -22.95 1.86
CA HIS A 1073 63.91 -22.90 3.19
C HIS A 1073 62.83 -22.42 4.21
N LEU A 1074 62.91 -22.47 5.55
CA LEU A 1074 63.86 -23.08 6.51
C LEU A 1074 63.08 -23.72 7.70
N PHE A 1075 63.22 -23.25 8.96
CA PHE A 1075 62.59 -23.83 10.17
C PHE A 1075 62.50 -22.81 11.34
N SER A 1076 61.87 -23.25 12.46
CA SER A 1076 61.98 -22.77 13.86
C SER A 1076 60.90 -21.81 14.40
N THR A 1077 60.55 -21.80 15.71
CA THR A 1077 60.02 -22.86 16.62
C THR A 1077 59.75 -22.27 18.03
N TYR A 1078 58.99 -23.00 18.87
CA TYR A 1078 58.89 -22.85 20.33
C TYR A 1078 58.11 -21.67 20.92
N SER A 1079 57.91 -21.74 22.24
CA SER A 1079 56.82 -21.16 23.03
C SER A 1079 57.28 -20.87 24.48
N ILE A 1080 56.46 -20.15 25.29
CA ILE A 1080 56.17 -20.36 26.75
C ILE A 1080 55.85 -19.04 27.53
N ASN A 1081 54.82 -19.11 28.39
CA ASN A 1081 54.45 -18.30 29.58
C ASN A 1081 54.08 -16.79 29.56
N HIS A 1082 52.84 -16.54 30.02
CA HIS A 1082 52.39 -15.60 31.07
C HIS A 1082 53.21 -14.32 31.43
N LYS A 1083 52.52 -13.17 31.44
CA LYS A 1083 52.02 -12.54 32.70
C LYS A 1083 51.01 -11.38 32.53
N THR A 1084 50.38 -11.06 33.66
CA THR A 1084 49.47 -9.96 34.06
C THR A 1084 49.94 -8.52 33.68
N ARG A 1085 49.17 -7.41 33.76
CA ARG A 1085 48.03 -7.04 34.68
C ARG A 1085 47.31 -5.71 34.27
N ALA A 1086 46.09 -5.51 34.82
CA ALA A 1086 45.48 -4.25 35.34
C ALA A 1086 44.92 -3.11 34.43
N SER A 1087 43.80 -2.52 34.90
CA SER A 1087 43.26 -1.13 34.73
C SER A 1087 42.94 -0.60 33.31
N SER A 1088 41.99 0.32 33.08
CA SER A 1088 40.95 1.02 33.89
C SER A 1088 39.88 1.54 32.91
N SER A 1089 38.59 1.26 33.07
CA SER A 1089 37.54 2.02 33.81
C SER A 1089 37.13 3.37 33.20
N ASP A 1090 35.82 3.65 33.28
CA ASP A 1090 35.13 4.95 33.08
C ASP A 1090 35.06 5.52 31.64
N GLY A 1091 33.97 6.18 31.20
CA GLY A 1091 32.66 6.33 31.84
C GLY A 1091 31.61 7.13 31.00
N TYR A 1092 30.33 6.87 31.30
CA TYR A 1092 29.12 7.72 31.15
C TYR A 1092 28.77 8.55 29.88
N CYS A 1093 27.50 8.37 29.49
CA CYS A 1093 26.50 9.39 29.06
C CYS A 1093 26.49 10.06 27.66
N TYR A 1094 25.39 9.76 26.94
CA TYR A 1094 24.38 10.73 26.47
C TYR A 1094 24.82 12.13 25.95
N ARG A 1095 24.58 12.41 24.65
CA ARG A 1095 23.42 13.25 24.20
C ARG A 1095 23.27 13.41 22.67
N LYS A 1096 22.00 13.59 22.28
CA LYS A 1096 21.41 14.33 21.14
C LYS A 1096 22.30 14.82 19.97
N GLY A 1097 21.85 14.56 18.75
CA GLY A 1097 22.14 15.37 17.54
C GLY A 1097 21.14 15.12 16.39
N ARG A 1098 20.52 16.18 15.87
CA ARG A 1098 20.02 16.26 14.47
C ARG A 1098 21.24 16.64 13.59
N ILE A 1099 21.30 16.56 12.27
CA ILE A 1099 20.41 16.97 11.15
C ILE A 1099 20.81 16.07 9.96
N GLN A 1100 19.92 15.24 9.40
CA GLN A 1100 19.19 15.47 8.14
C GLN A 1100 20.08 15.63 6.88
N ILE A 1101 19.84 14.75 5.91
CA ILE A 1101 19.53 15.11 4.51
C ILE A 1101 18.06 14.75 4.35
#